data_AF-A0A7Y6X8E1-F1
#
_entry.id   AF-A0A7Y6X8E1-F1
#
_cell.length_a   1.000
_cell.length_b   1.000
_cell.length_c   1.000
_cell.angle_alpha   90.00
_cell.angle_beta   90.00
_cell.angle_gamma   90.00
#
_symmetry.space_group_name_H-M   'P 1'
#
loop_
_entity.id
_entity.type
_entity.pdbx_description
1 polymer ?
#
loop_
_entity_poly.entity_id
_entity_poly.type
_entity_poly.pdbx_seq_one_letter_code
_entity_poly.pdbx_strand_id
1 'polypeptide(L)'
;MALPWENGALRGTRVRCPGCTRFNTPGVRCPSCACGPVPPEHYGAARMLLHAGVDRFALVGRLEALAPALSWQLESQYAARWADVLRVIADVRRCEPCLLLPGFVEEAEDRWAELLPWTQPPVPESSPEDGEDMLTVMFRHGPGSEVRQLAALAKVHLRQDTRDMFSTVLSCLYEEGRAAMEAALALTRWRVWSRTRLQRQQRELVERHARAAFAAFPEQAAWAAVAWVRATGKPPEVDLLFALREGLRSRDEDLRFECALVLRDEPGLLAALDSEDGDVVTEARGTLAALGSSALLASLGETGDADFVRDVLRRLPSPPTLEALDAVLAVAAREPDTLADAVQSWARDTPFERLSPEVHARWETWARDILGTWPARNVMRWLEWATDEREARATPAARAFHDAAVRALRLAPSAERVELVRASGFTTLLALGDVEELTLVHSWARDAACAEPLLDLLVSLPGRLDRLTPELGRGRSARLLMAAWEKPSRAAVLAPFAKAVRSWSGISGREELIDAVWLRFQRYPDERAELLAAFTPWRQELWERQLAAEPDPLVTFETWWRVDSQLQLPKLVAWLLDDVPARTLAERLPFVWRAAEARVAAWPRSTSHAVFHASSPLNHALRQGNDFLIPDVERFLAWLPDFERRIREAPVQEAESSYHRDLLEDIHVDVKMMGEYLQRQRDDEESRRQDELRRRVEESRRRDQQRQIELAQREAEAAQREADRVREEQEAHRVRLMNAVAQMGPPVSLERWFQARPQVDAQELDTEVILPGATLGTLLEYARVLKAMSVSSNALAVFEARGLSIADWSTEAQAWIQAMMRRPELSVRFAQMLTAPWT
;
A
#
# COMPACT_ATOMS: atom_id res chain seq x y z
N MET A 1 61.89 52.32 52.70
CA MET A 1 63.17 52.92 52.26
C MET A 1 64.08 51.77 51.86
N ALA A 2 64.28 51.56 50.56
CA ALA A 2 65.22 50.55 50.06
C ALA A 2 66.64 51.00 50.39
N LEU A 3 67.50 50.07 50.81
CA LEU A 3 68.93 50.34 50.98
C LEU A 3 69.53 50.73 49.61
N PRO A 4 70.50 51.65 49.53
CA PRO A 4 71.12 52.13 48.27
C PRO A 4 71.81 51.07 47.37
N TRP A 5 71.67 49.78 47.68
CA TRP A 5 72.44 48.68 47.11
C TRP A 5 71.59 47.71 46.26
N GLU A 6 70.27 47.86 46.27
CA GLU A 6 69.35 47.05 45.46
C GLU A 6 69.00 47.79 44.15
N ASN A 7 70.01 48.12 43.35
CA ASN A 7 69.88 48.81 42.06
C ASN A 7 70.25 47.89 40.87
N GLY A 8 70.29 46.56 41.07
CA GLY A 8 70.62 45.59 40.02
C GLY A 8 72.07 45.64 39.52
N ALA A 9 72.94 46.42 40.17
CA ALA A 9 74.32 46.57 39.74
C ALA A 9 75.20 45.33 40.03
N LEU A 10 74.78 44.46 40.95
CA LEU A 10 75.60 43.35 41.43
C LEU A 10 74.94 42.00 41.18
N ARG A 11 75.72 41.05 40.66
CA ARG A 11 75.39 39.62 40.63
C ARG A 11 76.62 38.85 41.12
N GLY A 12 76.56 38.37 42.35
CA GLY A 12 77.72 37.82 43.05
C GLY A 12 78.85 38.85 43.15
N THR A 13 80.05 38.50 42.65
CA THR A 13 81.23 39.37 42.64
C THR A 13 81.35 40.26 41.39
N ARG A 14 80.41 40.17 40.44
CA ARG A 14 80.45 40.92 39.18
C ARG A 14 79.59 42.17 39.24
N VAL A 15 80.03 43.22 38.54
CA VAL A 15 79.35 44.51 38.45
C VAL A 15 78.77 44.72 37.05
N ARG A 16 77.53 45.16 36.98
CA ARG A 16 76.81 45.47 35.74
C ARG A 16 77.36 46.76 35.12
N CYS A 17 77.69 46.74 33.83
CA CYS A 17 78.10 47.94 33.12
C CYS A 17 76.90 48.87 32.88
N PRO A 18 76.96 50.18 33.20
CA PRO A 18 75.83 51.07 32.93
C PRO A 18 75.62 51.30 31.43
N GLY A 19 76.66 51.15 30.60
CA GLY A 19 76.56 51.30 29.14
C GLY A 19 75.77 50.18 28.46
N CYS A 20 76.23 48.93 28.63
CA CYS A 20 75.67 47.78 27.92
C CYS A 20 75.06 46.70 28.81
N THR A 21 74.86 46.99 30.10
CA THR A 21 74.18 46.14 31.11
C THR A 21 74.75 44.74 31.33
N ARG A 22 75.85 44.37 30.66
CA ARG A 22 76.58 43.12 30.90
C ARG A 22 77.38 43.17 32.19
N PHE A 23 77.43 42.04 32.90
CA PHE A 23 78.25 41.85 34.09
C PHE A 23 79.73 41.68 33.75
N ASN A 24 80.59 42.47 34.39
CA ASN A 24 82.04 42.44 34.22
C ASN A 24 82.74 42.36 35.58
N THR A 25 84.05 42.16 35.55
CA THR A 25 84.91 42.29 36.74
C THR A 25 84.81 43.73 37.29
N PRO A 26 84.72 43.94 38.62
CA PRO A 26 84.73 45.28 39.21
C PRO A 26 85.98 46.07 38.83
N GLY A 27 85.87 47.40 38.70
CA GLY A 27 87.03 48.30 38.55
C GLY A 27 87.72 48.31 37.19
N VAL A 28 87.30 47.49 36.22
CA VAL A 28 87.85 47.51 34.86
C VAL A 28 86.90 48.18 33.86
N ARG A 29 87.47 48.73 32.79
CA ARG A 29 86.69 49.23 31.64
C ARG A 29 85.92 48.07 31.01
N CYS A 30 84.66 48.30 30.64
CA CYS A 30 83.82 47.26 30.06
C CYS A 30 84.40 46.75 28.73
N PRO A 31 84.68 45.44 28.59
CA PRO A 31 85.22 44.87 27.36
C PRO A 31 84.23 44.93 26.19
N SER A 32 82.93 45.04 26.46
CA SER A 32 81.89 44.99 25.43
C SER A 32 81.53 46.34 24.83
N CYS A 33 81.54 47.43 25.62
CA CYS A 33 81.13 48.76 25.15
C CYS A 33 82.13 49.87 25.45
N ALA A 34 83.28 49.53 26.04
CA ALA A 34 84.34 50.44 26.43
C ALA A 34 83.95 51.55 27.43
N CYS A 35 82.78 51.44 28.08
CA CYS A 35 82.39 52.31 29.18
C CYS A 35 83.37 52.16 30.35
N GLY A 36 83.76 53.28 30.96
CA GLY A 36 84.68 53.30 32.08
C GLY A 36 84.12 52.61 33.34
N PRO A 37 84.99 52.26 34.31
CA PRO A 37 84.55 51.60 35.53
C PRO A 37 83.65 52.55 36.35
N VAL A 38 82.46 52.07 36.72
CA VAL A 38 81.53 52.79 37.58
C VAL A 38 81.33 51.97 38.87
N PRO A 39 81.53 52.57 40.06
CA PRO A 39 81.24 51.89 41.33
C PRO A 39 79.76 51.47 41.42
N PRO A 40 79.45 50.31 42.01
CA PRO A 40 78.06 49.82 42.13
C PRO A 40 77.11 50.82 42.79
N GLU A 41 77.62 51.64 43.73
CA GLU A 41 76.86 52.64 44.48
C GLU A 41 76.40 53.83 43.62
N HIS A 42 76.94 53.97 42.41
CA HIS A 42 76.60 55.04 41.47
C HIS A 42 76.06 54.49 40.14
N TYR A 43 75.69 53.21 40.10
CA TYR A 43 75.22 52.56 38.88
C TYR A 43 73.91 53.18 38.35
N GLY A 44 72.94 53.42 39.23
CA GLY A 44 71.66 54.01 38.86
C GLY A 44 71.80 55.44 38.35
N ALA A 45 72.61 56.26 39.03
CA ALA A 45 72.95 57.61 38.59
C ALA A 45 73.62 57.59 37.21
N ALA A 46 74.56 56.66 36.98
CA ALA A 46 75.20 56.49 35.69
C ALA A 46 74.21 56.06 34.58
N ARG A 47 73.27 55.15 34.86
CA ARG A 47 72.19 54.78 33.91
C ARG A 47 71.28 55.95 33.58
N MET A 48 70.90 56.75 34.58
CA MET A 48 70.06 57.94 34.38
C MET A 48 70.74 59.01 33.54
N LEU A 49 72.06 59.21 33.69
CA LEU A 49 72.83 60.13 32.86
C LEU A 49 72.96 59.66 31.41
N LEU A 50 73.24 58.38 31.20
CA LEU A 50 73.26 57.78 29.86
C LEU A 50 71.89 57.94 29.18
N HIS A 51 70.81 57.69 29.93
CA HIS A 51 69.45 57.89 29.44
C HIS A 51 69.15 59.36 29.11
N ALA A 52 69.71 60.30 29.88
CA ALA A 52 69.63 61.74 29.61
C ALA A 52 70.53 62.23 28.45
N GLY A 53 71.26 61.32 27.78
CA GLY A 53 72.07 61.62 26.60
C GLY A 53 73.56 61.87 26.86
N VAL A 54 74.07 61.58 28.07
CA VAL A 54 75.51 61.64 28.35
C VAL A 54 76.22 60.50 27.60
N ASP A 55 77.29 60.83 26.88
CA ASP A 55 78.08 59.82 26.16
C ASP A 55 78.83 58.87 27.12
N ARG A 56 78.88 57.58 26.75
CA ARG A 56 79.46 56.51 27.58
C ARG A 56 80.96 56.68 27.88
N PHE A 57 81.70 57.42 27.06
CA PHE A 57 83.11 57.74 27.29
C PHE A 57 83.28 58.94 28.22
N ALA A 58 82.32 59.86 28.24
CA ALA A 58 82.29 61.00 29.15
C ALA A 58 81.63 60.68 30.51
N LEU A 59 80.95 59.53 30.62
CA LEU A 59 80.10 59.17 31.76
C LEU A 59 80.82 59.23 33.11
N VAL A 60 82.01 58.62 33.23
CA VAL A 60 82.75 58.56 34.50
C VAL A 60 83.14 59.96 34.98
N GLY A 61 83.72 60.78 34.10
CA GLY A 61 84.08 62.16 34.46
C GLY A 61 82.86 63.04 34.76
N ARG A 62 81.72 62.80 34.10
CA ARG A 62 80.46 63.50 34.42
C ARG A 62 79.88 63.07 35.77
N LEU A 63 79.98 61.78 36.10
CA LEU A 63 79.54 61.21 37.36
C LEU A 63 80.38 61.70 38.55
N GLU A 64 81.70 61.82 38.37
CA GLU A 64 82.61 62.39 39.38
C GLU A 64 82.37 63.89 39.61
N ALA A 65 81.98 64.63 38.56
CA ALA A 65 81.70 66.07 38.63
C ALA A 65 80.29 66.41 39.17
N LEU A 66 79.42 65.41 39.39
CA LEU A 66 78.06 65.61 39.87
C LEU A 66 78.04 66.00 41.35
N ALA A 67 77.20 66.99 41.70
CA ALA A 67 76.97 67.32 43.11
C ALA A 67 76.42 66.09 43.86
N PRO A 68 76.92 65.76 45.07
CA PRO A 68 76.51 64.55 45.80
C PRO A 68 75.00 64.41 45.98
N ALA A 69 74.29 65.52 46.23
CA ALA A 69 72.82 65.52 46.36
C ALA A 69 72.10 65.14 45.06
N LEU A 70 72.62 65.59 43.91
CA LEU A 70 72.05 65.28 42.59
C LEU A 70 72.39 63.84 42.16
N SER A 71 73.60 63.37 42.46
CA SER A 71 73.99 61.97 42.27
C SER A 71 73.07 61.03 43.06
N TRP A 72 72.84 61.32 44.35
CA TRP A 72 71.88 60.58 45.17
C TRP A 72 70.47 60.61 44.56
N GLN A 73 70.00 61.78 44.13
CA GLN A 73 68.65 61.93 43.55
C GLN A 73 68.46 61.04 42.31
N LEU A 74 69.43 61.03 41.40
CA LEU A 74 69.40 60.18 40.21
C LEU A 74 69.49 58.68 40.56
N GLU A 75 70.36 58.32 41.51
CA GLU A 75 70.47 56.94 42.00
C GLU A 75 69.14 56.44 42.56
N SER A 76 68.47 57.25 43.38
CA SER A 76 67.22 56.85 44.01
C SER A 76 66.03 56.85 43.07
N GLN A 77 66.03 57.70 42.05
CA GLN A 77 65.06 57.62 40.95
C GLN A 77 65.21 56.30 40.19
N TYR A 78 66.45 55.88 39.94
CA TYR A 78 66.71 54.58 39.31
C TYR A 78 66.31 53.43 40.23
N ALA A 79 66.73 53.44 41.50
CA ALA A 79 66.41 52.39 42.47
C ALA A 79 64.90 52.22 42.67
N ALA A 80 64.12 53.31 42.65
CA ALA A 80 62.65 53.22 42.69
C ALA A 80 62.08 52.46 41.48
N ARG A 81 62.63 52.67 40.28
CA ARG A 81 62.21 51.92 39.07
C ARG A 81 62.71 50.47 39.10
N TRP A 82 63.89 50.23 39.66
CA TRP A 82 64.41 48.88 39.86
C TRP A 82 63.56 48.07 40.85
N ALA A 83 62.98 48.71 41.87
CA ALA A 83 62.04 48.05 42.79
C ALA A 83 60.80 47.51 42.08
N ASP A 84 60.34 48.15 40.99
CA ASP A 84 59.26 47.64 40.15
C ASP A 84 59.69 46.38 39.39
N VAL A 85 60.92 46.38 38.85
CA VAL A 85 61.51 45.20 38.20
C VAL A 85 61.70 44.05 39.18
N LEU A 86 62.10 44.31 40.42
CA LEU A 86 62.20 43.27 41.45
C LEU A 86 60.86 42.56 41.71
N ARG A 87 59.71 43.25 41.54
CA ARG A 87 58.39 42.61 41.61
C ARG A 87 58.15 41.67 40.44
N VAL A 88 58.49 42.10 39.22
CA VAL A 88 58.43 41.24 38.02
C VAL A 88 59.33 40.01 38.19
N ILE A 89 60.56 40.19 38.67
CA ILE A 89 61.51 39.10 38.92
C ILE A 89 60.97 38.13 39.99
N ALA A 90 60.33 38.64 41.04
CA ALA A 90 59.69 37.81 42.05
C ALA A 90 58.54 36.96 41.47
N ASP A 91 57.77 37.53 40.54
CA ASP A 91 56.73 36.82 39.79
C ASP A 91 57.34 35.76 38.87
N VAL A 92 58.38 36.08 38.09
CA VAL A 92 59.11 35.09 37.28
C VAL A 92 59.63 33.94 38.14
N ARG A 93 60.19 34.24 39.32
CA ARG A 93 60.67 33.23 40.28
C ARG A 93 59.57 32.33 40.83
N ARG A 94 58.32 32.78 40.84
CA ARG A 94 57.16 31.96 41.23
C ARG A 94 56.71 31.03 40.09
N CYS A 95 56.89 31.42 38.83
CA CYS A 95 56.60 30.57 37.68
C CYS A 95 57.66 29.49 37.46
N GLU A 96 58.94 29.83 37.63
CA GLU A 96 60.09 28.99 37.25
C GLU A 96 60.07 27.56 37.83
N PRO A 97 59.65 27.28 39.08
CA PRO A 97 59.57 25.92 39.60
C PRO A 97 58.56 25.02 38.87
N CYS A 98 57.65 25.59 38.09
CA CYS A 98 56.66 24.87 37.29
C CYS A 98 57.07 24.71 35.82
N LEU A 99 58.27 25.19 35.47
CA LEU A 99 58.88 25.10 34.13
C LEU A 99 59.97 24.02 34.12
N LEU A 100 60.29 23.51 32.93
CA LEU A 100 61.36 22.53 32.72
C LEU A 100 62.73 23.18 32.62
N LEU A 101 62.83 24.31 31.90
CA LEU A 101 64.08 25.02 31.72
C LEU A 101 64.34 25.95 32.92
N PRO A 102 65.55 25.96 33.50
CA PRO A 102 65.94 26.93 34.53
C PRO A 102 66.33 28.27 33.89
N GLY A 103 66.71 29.26 34.69
CA GLY A 103 67.39 30.50 34.27
C GLY A 103 66.49 31.63 33.77
N PHE A 104 65.17 31.53 33.93
CA PHE A 104 64.22 32.57 33.52
C PHE A 104 64.35 33.82 34.39
N VAL A 105 64.65 33.67 35.68
CA VAL A 105 64.87 34.78 36.61
C VAL A 105 66.07 35.64 36.19
N GLU A 106 67.17 35.00 35.80
CA GLU A 106 68.39 35.70 35.37
C GLU A 106 68.19 36.42 34.03
N GLU A 107 67.49 35.77 33.09
CA GLU A 107 67.14 36.32 31.79
C GLU A 107 66.21 37.54 31.91
N ALA A 108 65.18 37.44 32.76
CA ALA A 108 64.29 38.56 33.06
C ALA A 108 65.06 39.72 33.69
N GLU A 109 65.92 39.47 34.67
CA GLU A 109 66.74 40.51 35.30
C GLU A 109 67.62 41.25 34.27
N ASP A 110 68.25 40.52 33.36
CA ASP A 110 69.12 41.10 32.33
C ASP A 110 68.32 41.91 31.29
N ARG A 111 67.18 41.38 30.84
CA ARG A 111 66.27 42.05 29.92
C ARG A 111 65.70 43.35 30.49
N TRP A 112 65.24 43.33 31.73
CA TRP A 112 64.69 44.52 32.38
C TRP A 112 65.78 45.56 32.71
N ALA A 113 67.00 45.13 33.01
CA ALA A 113 68.13 46.04 33.15
C ALA A 113 68.47 46.78 31.85
N GLU A 114 68.36 46.12 30.70
CA GLU A 114 68.53 46.76 29.38
C GLU A 114 67.50 47.86 29.13
N LEU A 115 66.23 47.59 29.46
CA LEU A 115 65.11 48.50 29.26
C LEU A 115 65.11 49.69 30.24
N LEU A 116 65.70 49.54 31.43
CA LEU A 116 65.74 50.58 32.44
C LEU A 116 66.91 51.55 32.24
N PRO A 117 66.69 52.88 32.17
CA PRO A 117 65.48 53.58 32.62
C PRO A 117 64.46 53.79 31.48
N TRP A 118 63.17 53.54 31.75
CA TRP A 118 62.08 53.80 30.79
C TRP A 118 61.55 55.25 30.86
N THR A 119 60.94 55.72 29.78
CA THR A 119 60.27 57.04 29.71
C THR A 119 58.84 57.02 30.26
N GLN A 120 58.15 55.89 30.20
CA GLN A 120 56.84 55.66 30.83
C GLN A 120 56.89 54.35 31.64
N PRO A 121 56.39 54.34 32.89
CA PRO A 121 56.34 53.11 33.67
C PRO A 121 55.34 52.11 33.07
N PRO A 122 55.63 50.79 33.13
CA PRO A 122 54.64 49.78 32.77
C PRO A 122 53.43 49.93 33.68
N VAL A 123 52.24 50.06 33.09
CA VAL A 123 50.98 50.21 33.84
C VAL A 123 50.62 48.84 34.44
N PRO A 124 50.48 48.71 35.78
CA PRO A 124 49.88 47.51 36.35
C PRO A 124 48.38 47.49 36.01
N GLU A 125 47.93 46.49 35.27
CA GLU A 125 46.50 46.28 34.98
C GLU A 125 45.83 45.60 36.18
N SER A 126 44.88 46.30 36.79
CA SER A 126 43.80 45.88 37.72
C SER A 126 44.12 44.89 38.86
N SER A 127 43.42 45.09 39.99
CA SER A 127 43.54 44.21 41.16
C SER A 127 42.93 42.83 40.91
N PRO A 128 43.52 41.74 41.43
CA PRO A 128 42.99 40.39 41.28
C PRO A 128 41.60 40.25 41.92
N GLU A 129 40.76 39.40 41.32
CA GLU A 129 39.49 38.95 41.92
C GLU A 129 39.76 37.90 43.01
N ASP A 130 38.98 37.92 44.10
CA ASP A 130 39.16 37.01 45.24
C ASP A 130 38.92 35.55 44.84
N GLY A 131 39.91 34.67 45.11
CA GLY A 131 39.79 33.21 44.98
C GLY A 131 40.50 32.56 43.79
N GLU A 132 41.14 33.31 42.89
CA GLU A 132 41.89 32.74 41.77
C GLU A 132 43.29 32.22 42.16
N ASP A 133 43.70 31.09 41.55
CA ASP A 133 45.07 30.57 41.71
C ASP A 133 46.12 31.57 41.19
N MET A 134 47.27 31.62 41.88
CA MET A 134 48.33 32.60 41.67
C MET A 134 48.81 32.66 40.22
N LEU A 135 49.01 31.52 39.55
CA LEU A 135 49.44 31.50 38.15
C LEU A 135 48.36 32.05 37.20
N THR A 136 47.08 31.85 37.52
CA THR A 136 45.97 32.45 36.74
C THR A 136 45.94 33.96 36.91
N VAL A 137 46.13 34.44 38.15
CA VAL A 137 46.26 35.88 38.44
C VAL A 137 47.42 36.48 37.66
N MET A 138 48.58 35.84 37.65
CA MET A 138 49.77 36.30 36.93
C MET A 138 49.58 36.29 35.41
N PHE A 139 48.83 35.33 34.85
CA PHE A 139 48.50 35.34 33.43
C PHE A 139 47.60 36.51 33.04
N ARG A 140 46.62 36.87 33.87
CA ARG A 140 45.66 37.95 33.55
C ARG A 140 46.23 39.34 33.85
N HIS A 141 46.87 39.49 35.01
CA HIS A 141 47.25 40.78 35.60
C HIS A 141 48.77 40.98 35.72
N GLY A 142 49.57 40.01 35.24
CA GLY A 142 51.01 40.05 35.37
C GLY A 142 51.63 41.28 34.70
N PRO A 143 52.63 41.91 35.34
CA PRO A 143 53.32 43.06 34.76
C PRO A 143 54.16 42.64 33.55
N GLY A 144 53.68 42.95 32.35
CA GLY A 144 54.35 42.67 31.07
C GLY A 144 53.95 41.35 30.41
N SER A 145 54.27 41.20 29.13
CA SER A 145 53.97 39.97 28.36
C SER A 145 54.73 38.75 28.87
N GLU A 146 55.97 38.93 29.33
CA GLU A 146 56.85 37.86 29.79
C GLU A 146 56.27 37.08 30.98
N VAL A 147 55.81 37.75 32.04
CA VAL A 147 55.21 37.08 33.21
C VAL A 147 53.95 36.33 32.79
N ARG A 148 53.13 36.93 31.91
CA ARG A 148 51.92 36.29 31.39
C ARG A 148 52.24 35.03 30.58
N GLN A 149 53.26 35.09 29.73
CA GLN A 149 53.73 33.95 28.94
C GLN A 149 54.26 32.82 29.83
N LEU A 150 55.11 33.13 30.82
CA LEU A 150 55.65 32.12 31.75
C LEU A 150 54.56 31.50 32.62
N ALA A 151 53.58 32.29 33.07
CA ALA A 151 52.42 31.78 33.78
C ALA A 151 51.58 30.84 32.90
N ALA A 152 51.38 31.18 31.62
CA ALA A 152 50.69 30.31 30.67
C ALA A 152 51.47 29.00 30.43
N LEU A 153 52.80 29.07 30.26
CA LEU A 153 53.67 27.90 30.11
C LEU A 153 53.60 26.96 31.32
N ALA A 154 53.72 27.53 32.53
CA ALA A 154 53.58 26.79 33.78
C ALA A 154 52.22 26.10 33.88
N LYS A 155 51.13 26.80 33.54
CA LYS A 155 49.77 26.24 33.52
C LYS A 155 49.60 25.10 32.51
N VAL A 156 50.25 25.18 31.34
CA VAL A 156 50.24 24.08 30.36
C VAL A 156 51.00 22.86 30.88
N HIS A 157 52.15 23.03 31.53
CA HIS A 157 52.87 21.93 32.19
C HIS A 157 52.04 21.25 33.27
N LEU A 158 51.32 22.04 34.08
CA LEU A 158 50.43 21.57 35.14
C LEU A 158 49.07 21.08 34.64
N ARG A 159 48.74 21.23 33.35
CA ARG A 159 47.44 20.92 32.72
C ARG A 159 46.24 21.63 33.34
N GLN A 160 46.48 22.83 33.81
CA GLN A 160 45.46 23.71 34.36
C GLN A 160 45.27 24.94 33.45
N ASP A 161 45.57 24.78 32.17
CA ASP A 161 45.52 25.84 31.17
C ASP A 161 44.11 26.09 30.65
N THR A 162 43.85 27.35 30.33
CA THR A 162 42.67 27.78 29.58
C THR A 162 43.00 27.89 28.09
N ARG A 163 41.97 28.03 27.23
CA ARG A 163 42.16 28.21 25.79
C ARG A 163 43.07 29.40 25.46
N ASP A 164 42.97 30.50 26.22
CA ASP A 164 43.77 31.71 26.01
C ASP A 164 45.22 31.51 26.43
N MET A 165 45.46 30.80 27.53
CA MET A 165 46.80 30.39 27.96
C MET A 165 47.45 29.49 26.91
N PHE A 166 46.72 28.50 26.40
CA PHE A 166 47.22 27.62 25.34
C PHE A 166 47.55 28.39 24.05
N SER A 167 46.71 29.35 23.65
CA SER A 167 46.99 30.24 22.51
C SER A 167 48.24 31.09 22.74
N THR A 168 48.45 31.57 23.96
CA THR A 168 49.64 32.34 24.33
C THR A 168 50.91 31.50 24.21
N VAL A 169 50.87 30.24 24.69
CA VAL A 169 52.00 29.31 24.56
C VAL A 169 52.29 28.98 23.09
N LEU A 170 51.27 28.85 22.23
CA LEU A 170 51.47 28.70 20.79
C LEU A 170 52.16 29.92 20.16
N SER A 171 51.84 31.13 20.60
CA SER A 171 52.50 32.36 20.13
C SER A 171 53.97 32.41 20.56
N CYS A 172 54.33 31.87 21.73
CA CYS A 172 55.72 31.80 22.20
C CYS A 172 56.65 31.00 21.27
N LEU A 173 56.13 30.07 20.45
CA LEU A 173 56.95 29.34 19.47
C LEU A 173 57.59 30.25 18.42
N TYR A 174 56.98 31.40 18.13
CA TYR A 174 57.48 32.37 17.14
C TYR A 174 58.52 33.32 17.72
N GLU A 175 58.72 33.30 19.04
CA GLU A 175 59.77 34.05 19.71
C GLU A 175 61.12 33.32 19.61
N GLU A 176 62.18 33.98 20.09
CA GLU A 176 63.50 33.39 20.24
C GLU A 176 63.87 33.30 21.73
N GLY A 177 64.80 32.38 22.07
CA GLY A 177 65.28 32.22 23.45
C GLY A 177 64.53 31.16 24.25
N ARG A 178 64.62 31.23 25.59
CA ARG A 178 64.13 30.15 26.48
C ARG A 178 62.63 29.97 26.45
N ALA A 179 61.85 31.05 26.32
CA ALA A 179 60.39 30.95 26.26
C ALA A 179 59.91 30.09 25.07
N ALA A 180 60.56 30.23 23.91
CA ALA A 180 60.26 29.44 22.73
C ALA A 180 60.70 27.97 22.86
N MET A 181 61.84 27.73 23.51
CA MET A 181 62.30 26.38 23.87
C MET A 181 61.35 25.70 24.84
N GLU A 182 60.96 26.37 25.91
CA GLU A 182 60.00 25.88 26.90
C GLU A 182 58.63 25.59 26.26
N ALA A 183 58.14 26.49 25.40
CA ALA A 183 56.91 26.28 24.64
C ALA A 183 56.99 25.00 23.78
N ALA A 184 58.13 24.76 23.12
CA ALA A 184 58.34 23.54 22.34
C ALA A 184 58.29 22.27 23.20
N LEU A 185 58.86 22.30 24.41
CA LEU A 185 58.77 21.19 25.37
C LEU A 185 57.35 21.01 25.93
N ALA A 186 56.68 22.10 26.33
CA ALA A 186 55.33 22.10 26.90
C ALA A 186 54.28 21.53 25.93
N LEU A 187 54.29 22.03 24.68
CA LEU A 187 53.30 21.66 23.67
C LEU A 187 53.45 20.23 23.16
N THR A 188 54.64 19.64 23.34
CA THR A 188 54.94 18.27 22.93
C THR A 188 54.78 17.25 24.02
N ARG A 189 54.52 17.61 25.29
CA ARG A 189 54.19 16.68 26.38
C ARG A 189 53.04 15.76 26.01
N TRP A 190 53.05 14.51 26.44
CA TRP A 190 52.12 13.49 25.92
C TRP A 190 50.66 13.81 26.20
N ARG A 191 50.39 14.32 27.41
CA ARG A 191 49.04 14.74 27.85
C ARG A 191 48.55 16.01 27.16
N VAL A 192 49.45 16.76 26.50
CA VAL A 192 49.13 17.99 25.78
C VAL A 192 49.08 17.72 24.27
N TRP A 193 49.94 16.85 23.76
CA TRP A 193 50.14 16.57 22.35
C TRP A 193 48.87 16.15 21.61
N SER A 194 48.01 15.36 22.26
CA SER A 194 46.74 14.89 21.68
C SER A 194 45.78 16.03 21.31
N ARG A 195 45.80 17.14 22.07
CA ARG A 195 45.02 18.37 21.77
C ARG A 195 45.80 19.39 20.93
N THR A 196 47.12 19.26 20.82
CA THR A 196 47.97 20.19 20.08
C THR A 196 47.88 19.96 18.57
N ARG A 197 47.13 20.83 17.87
CA ARG A 197 47.09 20.84 16.40
C ARG A 197 48.13 21.80 15.83
N LEU A 198 49.38 21.34 15.74
CA LEU A 198 50.46 22.15 15.14
C LEU A 198 50.42 22.14 13.61
N GLN A 199 50.48 23.33 13.03
CA GLN A 199 50.73 23.54 11.60
C GLN A 199 52.16 23.12 11.24
N ARG A 200 52.42 22.89 9.95
CA ARG A 200 53.75 22.50 9.46
C ARG A 200 54.86 23.46 9.90
N GLN A 201 54.64 24.77 9.76
CA GLN A 201 55.60 25.78 10.19
C GLN A 201 55.87 25.72 11.70
N GLN A 202 54.84 25.47 12.51
CA GLN A 202 55.00 25.34 13.96
C GLN A 202 55.77 24.07 14.33
N ARG A 203 55.58 22.96 13.60
CA ARG A 203 56.39 21.75 13.79
C ARG A 203 57.87 21.99 13.48
N GLU A 204 58.17 22.75 12.43
CA GLU A 204 59.55 23.15 12.08
C GLU A 204 60.17 24.07 13.16
N LEU A 205 59.37 24.93 13.80
CA LEU A 205 59.81 25.74 14.95
C LEU A 205 60.08 24.86 16.17
N VAL A 206 59.18 23.93 16.51
CA VAL A 206 59.38 22.98 17.62
C VAL A 206 60.63 22.13 17.38
N GLU A 207 60.86 21.64 16.16
CA GLU A 207 62.07 20.89 15.79
C GLU A 207 63.34 21.71 16.10
N ARG A 208 63.38 22.97 15.67
CA ARG A 208 64.52 23.88 15.88
C ARG A 208 64.73 24.19 17.36
N HIS A 209 63.67 24.54 18.07
CA HIS A 209 63.73 24.93 19.48
C HIS A 209 64.05 23.74 20.39
N ALA A 210 63.56 22.54 20.06
CA ALA A 210 63.95 21.30 20.74
C ALA A 210 65.44 21.01 20.56
N ARG A 211 66.00 21.20 19.36
CA ARG A 211 67.46 21.08 19.14
C ARG A 211 68.26 22.12 19.92
N ALA A 212 67.78 23.36 19.98
CA ALA A 212 68.42 24.40 20.76
C ALA A 212 68.39 24.08 22.27
N ALA A 213 67.26 23.58 22.77
CA ALA A 213 67.10 23.14 24.16
C ALA A 213 68.05 21.97 24.48
N PHE A 214 68.14 20.98 23.59
CA PHE A 214 69.04 19.83 23.73
C PHE A 214 70.50 20.26 23.87
N ALA A 215 70.94 21.24 23.07
CA ALA A 215 72.32 21.74 23.11
C ALA A 215 72.60 22.62 24.34
N ALA A 216 71.63 23.43 24.76
CA ALA A 216 71.81 24.40 25.85
C ALA A 216 71.57 23.82 27.25
N PHE A 217 70.75 22.77 27.37
CA PHE A 217 70.30 22.21 28.65
C PHE A 217 70.46 20.68 28.69
N PRO A 218 71.68 20.17 28.98
CA PRO A 218 71.95 18.73 29.01
C PRO A 218 71.08 17.95 30.00
N GLU A 219 70.72 18.55 31.13
CA GLU A 219 69.83 17.94 32.13
C GLU A 219 68.41 17.69 31.60
N GLN A 220 67.99 18.46 30.58
CA GLN A 220 66.68 18.35 29.93
C GLN A 220 66.77 17.70 28.55
N ALA A 221 67.90 17.04 28.23
CA ALA A 221 68.16 16.45 26.93
C ALA A 221 67.11 15.41 26.51
N ALA A 222 66.61 14.60 27.45
CA ALA A 222 65.58 13.60 27.16
C ALA A 222 64.22 14.24 26.81
N TRP A 223 63.82 15.30 27.54
CA TRP A 223 62.62 16.09 27.20
C TRP A 223 62.72 16.73 25.82
N ALA A 224 63.88 17.32 25.52
CA ALA A 224 64.15 17.90 24.21
C ALA A 224 64.13 16.85 23.09
N ALA A 225 64.68 15.65 23.34
CA ALA A 225 64.63 14.56 22.38
C ALA A 225 63.20 14.06 22.12
N VAL A 226 62.36 13.94 23.16
CA VAL A 226 60.93 13.62 23.03
C VAL A 226 60.23 14.65 22.16
N ALA A 227 60.44 15.95 22.44
CA ALA A 227 59.84 17.04 21.69
C ALA A 227 60.22 16.98 20.21
N TRP A 228 61.50 16.73 19.92
CA TRP A 228 62.01 16.61 18.56
C TRP A 228 61.38 15.45 17.79
N VAL A 229 61.30 14.26 18.39
CA VAL A 229 60.72 13.08 17.71
C VAL A 229 59.23 13.27 17.45
N ARG A 230 58.47 13.84 18.40
CA ARG A 230 57.03 14.11 18.17
C ARG A 230 56.79 15.15 17.09
N ALA A 231 57.59 16.21 17.05
CA ALA A 231 57.46 17.26 16.04
C ALA A 231 57.76 16.76 14.63
N THR A 232 58.80 15.93 14.49
CA THR A 232 59.27 15.44 13.19
C THR A 232 58.57 14.17 12.72
N GLY A 233 58.13 13.32 13.64
CA GLY A 233 57.64 11.96 13.35
C GLY A 233 58.71 11.03 12.77
N LYS A 234 59.99 11.40 12.83
CA LYS A 234 61.13 10.66 12.26
C LYS A 234 61.81 9.82 13.35
N PRO A 235 62.52 8.74 12.97
CA PRO A 235 63.38 8.03 13.92
C PRO A 235 64.43 9.00 14.51
N PRO A 236 64.71 8.92 15.83
CA PRO A 236 65.67 9.80 16.49
C PRO A 236 67.09 9.59 15.95
N GLU A 237 67.85 10.69 15.86
CA GLU A 237 69.29 10.64 15.59
C GLU A 237 70.06 10.02 16.77
N VAL A 238 71.33 9.65 16.55
CA VAL A 238 72.12 8.85 17.51
C VAL A 238 72.24 9.50 18.89
N ASP A 239 72.46 10.82 18.92
CA ASP A 239 72.57 11.61 20.15
C ASP A 239 71.23 11.69 20.89
N LEU A 240 70.14 11.97 20.17
CA LEU A 240 68.77 12.00 20.71
C LEU A 240 68.35 10.62 21.23
N LEU A 241 68.67 9.55 20.49
CA LEU A 241 68.39 8.17 20.89
C LEU A 241 69.10 7.80 22.19
N PHE A 242 70.35 8.24 22.37
CA PHE A 242 71.07 8.03 23.63
C PHE A 242 70.35 8.73 24.79
N ALA A 243 69.97 9.99 24.63
CA ALA A 243 69.23 10.75 25.64
C ALA A 243 67.86 10.12 25.97
N LEU A 244 67.12 9.63 24.96
CA LEU A 244 65.85 8.93 25.18
C LEU A 244 66.04 7.62 25.97
N ARG A 245 67.09 6.85 25.66
CA ARG A 245 67.42 5.60 26.39
C ARG A 245 67.85 5.86 27.83
N GLU A 246 68.53 6.97 28.08
CA GLU A 246 68.82 7.42 29.43
C GLU A 246 67.54 7.84 30.16
N GLY A 247 66.63 8.54 29.48
CA GLY A 247 65.31 8.93 29.98
C GLY A 247 64.43 7.75 30.41
N LEU A 248 64.53 6.59 29.76
CA LEU A 248 63.85 5.35 30.21
C LEU A 248 64.26 4.89 31.62
N ARG A 249 65.42 5.33 32.12
CA ARG A 249 65.92 5.02 33.48
C ARG A 249 65.69 6.16 34.46
N SER A 250 64.96 7.21 34.05
CA SER A 250 64.66 8.36 34.90
C SER A 250 63.83 7.96 36.11
N ARG A 251 64.05 8.69 37.22
CA ARG A 251 63.19 8.64 38.41
C ARG A 251 61.85 9.36 38.19
N ASP A 252 61.82 10.31 37.26
CA ASP A 252 60.59 10.96 36.82
C ASP A 252 59.77 9.98 35.96
N GLU A 253 58.63 9.55 36.49
CA GLU A 253 57.74 8.58 35.85
C GLU A 253 57.14 9.11 34.56
N ASP A 254 56.85 10.41 34.52
CA ASP A 254 56.29 11.08 33.35
C ASP A 254 57.34 11.13 32.22
N LEU A 255 58.60 11.47 32.53
CA LEU A 255 59.68 11.42 31.54
C LEU A 255 59.90 9.99 31.02
N ARG A 256 59.96 9.02 31.93
CA ARG A 256 60.16 7.61 31.58
C ARG A 256 59.07 7.11 30.64
N PHE A 257 57.81 7.42 30.94
CA PHE A 257 56.67 7.08 30.10
C PHE A 257 56.71 7.78 28.74
N GLU A 258 57.07 9.07 28.69
CA GLU A 258 57.19 9.79 27.41
C GLU A 258 58.30 9.24 26.52
N CYS A 259 59.45 8.88 27.10
CA CYS A 259 60.50 8.18 26.39
C CYS A 259 60.02 6.81 25.88
N ALA A 260 59.25 6.06 26.67
CA ALA A 260 58.70 4.76 26.26
C ALA A 260 57.71 4.90 25.09
N LEU A 261 56.82 5.90 25.12
CA LEU A 261 55.89 6.20 24.04
C LEU A 261 56.62 6.54 22.74
N VAL A 262 57.64 7.41 22.81
CA VAL A 262 58.39 7.87 21.64
C VAL A 262 59.28 6.77 21.06
N LEU A 263 59.94 5.99 21.91
CA LEU A 263 60.78 4.87 21.49
C LEU A 263 59.98 3.62 21.11
N ARG A 264 58.67 3.60 21.39
CA ARG A 264 57.82 2.40 21.27
C ARG A 264 58.42 1.24 22.10
N ASP A 265 58.89 1.55 23.30
CA ASP A 265 59.51 0.59 24.22
C ASP A 265 58.45 -0.27 24.89
N GLU A 266 58.24 -1.48 24.38
CA GLU A 266 57.21 -2.41 24.86
C GLU A 266 57.31 -2.71 26.37
N PRO A 267 58.50 -3.00 26.97
CA PRO A 267 58.60 -3.25 28.41
C PRO A 267 58.16 -2.06 29.27
N GLY A 268 58.59 -0.84 28.91
CA GLY A 268 58.21 0.38 29.63
C GLY A 268 56.72 0.68 29.52
N LEU A 269 56.11 0.40 28.36
CA LEU A 269 54.67 0.55 28.15
C LEU A 269 53.85 -0.51 28.89
N LEU A 270 54.33 -1.75 28.97
CA LEU A 270 53.68 -2.81 29.76
C LEU A 270 53.72 -2.48 31.26
N ALA A 271 54.85 -1.98 31.77
CA ALA A 271 54.94 -1.53 33.16
C ALA A 271 54.00 -0.36 33.48
N ALA A 272 53.67 0.46 32.48
CA ALA A 272 52.73 1.57 32.64
C ALA A 272 51.26 1.12 32.78
N LEU A 273 50.94 -0.15 32.49
CA LEU A 273 49.60 -0.71 32.68
C LEU A 273 49.24 -0.86 34.17
N ASP A 274 50.24 -0.94 35.05
CA ASP A 274 50.06 -1.02 36.51
C ASP A 274 49.92 0.37 37.18
N SER A 275 49.88 1.45 36.39
CA SER A 275 49.73 2.83 36.88
C SER A 275 48.35 3.08 37.49
N GLU A 276 48.29 3.86 38.57
CA GLU A 276 47.03 4.36 39.15
C GLU A 276 46.38 5.45 38.29
N ASP A 277 47.17 6.13 37.44
CA ASP A 277 46.66 7.12 36.50
C ASP A 277 46.05 6.43 35.26
N GLY A 278 44.72 6.47 35.15
CA GLY A 278 43.99 5.87 34.05
C GLY A 278 44.35 6.42 32.65
N ASP A 279 44.76 7.70 32.55
CA ASP A 279 45.17 8.27 31.26
C ASP A 279 46.46 7.60 30.76
N VAL A 280 47.39 7.28 31.68
CA VAL A 280 48.64 6.57 31.37
C VAL A 280 48.32 5.18 30.83
N VAL A 281 47.42 4.47 31.51
CA VAL A 281 47.00 3.12 31.12
C VAL A 281 46.34 3.13 29.74
N THR A 282 45.40 4.04 29.47
CA THR A 282 44.75 4.15 28.15
C THR A 282 45.74 4.46 27.03
N GLU A 283 46.66 5.40 27.23
CA GLU A 283 47.65 5.76 26.21
C GLU A 283 48.68 4.62 25.98
N ALA A 284 49.05 3.90 27.05
CA ALA A 284 49.90 2.72 26.98
C ALA A 284 49.22 1.59 26.19
N ARG A 285 47.97 1.25 26.53
CA ARG A 285 47.15 0.25 25.82
C ARG A 285 47.04 0.57 24.34
N GLY A 286 46.68 1.81 24.00
CA GLY A 286 46.56 2.23 22.60
C GLY A 286 47.89 2.14 21.84
N THR A 287 49.00 2.50 22.48
CA THR A 287 50.33 2.42 21.84
C THR A 287 50.78 0.97 21.67
N LEU A 288 50.63 0.12 22.68
CA LEU A 288 50.92 -1.31 22.61
C LEU A 288 50.03 -2.02 21.57
N ALA A 289 48.77 -1.62 21.43
CA ALA A 289 47.86 -2.13 20.40
C ALA A 289 48.36 -1.77 18.99
N ALA A 290 48.83 -0.54 18.79
CA ALA A 290 49.42 -0.11 17.51
C ALA A 290 50.71 -0.88 17.16
N LEU A 291 51.43 -1.40 18.16
CA LEU A 291 52.61 -2.24 17.98
C LEU A 291 52.26 -3.72 17.74
N GLY A 292 51.05 -4.14 18.05
CA GLY A 292 50.66 -5.56 18.02
C GLY A 292 51.33 -6.37 19.12
N SER A 293 51.51 -5.79 20.31
CA SER A 293 52.10 -6.48 21.47
C SER A 293 51.31 -7.73 21.86
N SER A 294 51.93 -8.91 21.78
CA SER A 294 51.30 -10.17 22.19
C SER A 294 51.00 -10.21 23.68
N ALA A 295 51.86 -9.63 24.52
CA ALA A 295 51.66 -9.54 25.96
C ALA A 295 50.40 -8.73 26.32
N LEU A 296 50.16 -7.61 25.63
CA LEU A 296 48.93 -6.84 25.79
C LEU A 296 47.70 -7.67 25.40
N LEU A 297 47.75 -8.36 24.25
CA LEU A 297 46.63 -9.15 23.73
C LEU A 297 46.32 -10.36 24.63
N ALA A 298 47.33 -11.01 25.19
CA ALA A 298 47.16 -12.05 26.19
C ALA A 298 46.46 -11.50 27.46
N SER A 299 46.92 -10.36 27.98
CA SER A 299 46.30 -9.69 29.13
C SER A 299 44.85 -9.28 28.84
N LEU A 300 44.55 -8.79 27.63
CA LEU A 300 43.19 -8.47 27.19
C LEU A 300 42.29 -9.71 27.20
N GLY A 301 42.78 -10.85 26.69
CA GLY A 301 42.03 -12.10 26.70
C GLY A 301 41.70 -12.59 28.11
N GLU A 302 42.67 -12.54 29.03
CA GLU A 302 42.56 -13.07 30.39
C GLU A 302 41.76 -12.15 31.33
N THR A 303 42.04 -10.85 31.32
CA THR A 303 41.57 -9.88 32.33
C THR A 303 40.85 -8.67 31.74
N GLY A 304 40.75 -8.58 30.41
CA GLY A 304 40.18 -7.43 29.73
C GLY A 304 38.68 -7.22 29.97
N ASP A 305 38.33 -5.95 30.12
CA ASP A 305 36.97 -5.40 30.20
C ASP A 305 36.63 -4.57 28.94
N ALA A 306 35.43 -4.00 28.90
CA ALA A 306 34.99 -3.20 27.75
C ALA A 306 35.83 -1.93 27.51
N ASP A 307 36.33 -1.26 28.55
CA ASP A 307 37.14 -0.04 28.39
C ASP A 307 38.52 -0.36 27.83
N PHE A 308 39.13 -1.46 28.28
CA PHE A 308 40.37 -1.97 27.70
C PHE A 308 40.19 -2.29 26.21
N VAL A 309 39.13 -3.01 25.82
CA VAL A 309 38.86 -3.27 24.39
C VAL A 309 38.71 -1.97 23.60
N ARG A 310 37.96 -0.98 24.11
CA ARG A 310 37.79 0.32 23.43
C ARG A 310 39.11 1.06 23.23
N ASP A 311 40.01 0.99 24.20
CA ASP A 311 41.33 1.60 24.11
C ASP A 311 42.20 0.91 23.07
N VAL A 312 42.15 -0.42 23.00
CA VAL A 312 42.87 -1.23 22.00
C VAL A 312 42.33 -0.95 20.59
N LEU A 313 41.02 -1.03 20.39
CA LEU A 313 40.38 -0.88 19.08
C LEU A 313 40.65 0.48 18.43
N ARG A 314 40.84 1.55 19.23
CA ARG A 314 41.14 2.90 18.72
C ARG A 314 42.43 2.98 17.88
N ARG A 315 43.40 2.09 18.12
CA ARG A 315 44.72 2.14 17.47
C ARG A 315 45.20 0.79 16.94
N LEU A 316 44.39 -0.26 17.06
CA LEU A 316 44.70 -1.57 16.52
C LEU A 316 44.83 -1.49 14.99
N PRO A 317 45.90 -2.04 14.40
CA PRO A 317 46.07 -2.06 12.94
C PRO A 317 44.91 -2.77 12.22
N SER A 318 44.61 -2.31 11.01
CA SER A 318 43.63 -2.94 10.11
C SER A 318 44.36 -3.33 8.81
N PRO A 319 44.34 -4.62 8.40
CA PRO A 319 43.61 -5.74 9.00
C PRO A 319 44.24 -6.26 10.31
N PRO A 320 43.43 -6.84 11.23
CA PRO A 320 43.94 -7.43 12.47
C PRO A 320 44.84 -8.64 12.24
N THR A 321 45.76 -8.87 13.17
CA THR A 321 46.35 -10.20 13.37
C THR A 321 45.32 -11.16 13.98
N LEU A 322 45.47 -12.47 13.74
CA LEU A 322 44.56 -13.48 14.31
C LEU A 322 44.53 -13.42 15.85
N GLU A 323 45.69 -13.22 16.48
CA GLU A 323 45.79 -13.07 17.94
C GLU A 323 45.00 -11.87 18.46
N ALA A 324 45.07 -10.73 17.76
CA ALA A 324 44.33 -9.54 18.16
C ALA A 324 42.81 -9.72 18.00
N LEU A 325 42.41 -10.35 16.90
CA LEU A 325 41.01 -10.68 16.66
C LEU A 325 40.48 -11.61 17.77
N ASP A 326 41.23 -12.64 18.12
CA ASP A 326 40.85 -13.61 19.15
C ASP A 326 40.68 -12.96 20.52
N ALA A 327 41.61 -12.10 20.91
CA ALA A 327 41.53 -11.39 22.18
C ALA A 327 40.32 -10.46 22.24
N VAL A 328 40.06 -9.67 21.18
CA VAL A 328 38.90 -8.77 21.09
C VAL A 328 37.58 -9.57 21.12
N LEU A 329 37.48 -10.64 20.33
CA LEU A 329 36.26 -11.45 20.26
C LEU A 329 36.00 -12.23 21.55
N ALA A 330 37.04 -12.65 22.27
CA ALA A 330 36.90 -13.31 23.56
C ALA A 330 36.26 -12.39 24.60
N VAL A 331 36.68 -11.11 24.67
CA VAL A 331 36.05 -10.13 25.57
C VAL A 331 34.65 -9.76 25.10
N ALA A 332 34.48 -9.52 23.79
CA ALA A 332 33.17 -9.20 23.22
C ALA A 332 32.12 -10.30 23.46
N ALA A 333 32.54 -11.57 23.49
CA ALA A 333 31.67 -12.69 23.85
C ALA A 333 31.19 -12.65 25.31
N ARG A 334 31.97 -12.07 26.23
CA ARG A 334 31.60 -11.90 27.65
C ARG A 334 30.70 -10.69 27.86
N GLU A 335 30.93 -9.60 27.11
CA GLU A 335 30.19 -8.34 27.22
C GLU A 335 29.62 -7.86 25.88
N PRO A 336 28.60 -8.54 25.33
CA PRO A 336 28.12 -8.27 23.98
C PRO A 336 27.50 -6.88 23.80
N ASP A 337 26.70 -6.43 24.78
CA ASP A 337 25.93 -5.18 24.66
C ASP A 337 26.80 -3.92 24.75
N THR A 338 27.89 -3.98 25.53
CA THR A 338 28.78 -2.83 25.76
C THR A 338 29.78 -2.64 24.62
N LEU A 339 30.08 -3.70 23.87
CA LEU A 339 31.12 -3.74 22.84
C LEU A 339 30.62 -3.89 21.41
N ALA A 340 29.35 -4.26 21.18
CA ALA A 340 28.82 -4.50 19.83
C ALA A 340 29.11 -3.34 18.86
N ASP A 341 28.88 -2.10 19.27
CA ASP A 341 29.11 -0.91 18.43
C ASP A 341 30.60 -0.67 18.16
N ALA A 342 31.44 -0.78 19.19
CA ALA A 342 32.87 -0.53 19.05
C ALA A 342 33.54 -1.56 18.14
N VAL A 343 33.27 -2.86 18.37
CA VAL A 343 33.83 -3.96 17.58
C VAL A 343 33.32 -3.91 16.14
N GLN A 344 32.04 -3.58 15.95
CA GLN A 344 31.51 -3.44 14.60
C GLN A 344 32.06 -2.23 13.85
N SER A 345 32.18 -1.08 14.52
CA SER A 345 32.76 0.12 13.90
C SER A 345 34.17 -0.18 13.39
N TRP A 346 34.96 -0.85 14.23
CA TRP A 346 36.31 -1.27 13.87
C TRP A 346 36.32 -2.32 12.74
N ALA A 347 35.46 -3.34 12.80
CA ALA A 347 35.38 -4.36 11.76
C ALA A 347 35.01 -3.77 10.37
N ARG A 348 34.20 -2.70 10.34
CA ARG A 348 33.80 -2.01 9.11
C ARG A 348 34.92 -1.20 8.45
N ASP A 349 36.03 -0.94 9.13
CA ASP A 349 37.18 -0.25 8.52
C ASP A 349 37.82 -1.08 7.39
N THR A 350 37.64 -2.41 7.41
CA THR A 350 38.01 -3.31 6.31
C THR A 350 36.79 -4.08 5.80
N PRO A 351 36.43 -3.96 4.50
CA PRO A 351 35.36 -4.76 3.91
C PRO A 351 35.61 -6.25 4.10
N PHE A 352 34.55 -7.02 4.38
CA PHE A 352 34.66 -8.44 4.71
C PHE A 352 35.43 -9.23 3.64
N GLU A 353 35.22 -8.95 2.34
CA GLU A 353 35.88 -9.63 1.22
C GLU A 353 37.40 -9.41 1.16
N ARG A 354 37.91 -8.31 1.73
CA ARG A 354 39.34 -7.99 1.73
C ARG A 354 40.12 -8.69 2.85
N LEU A 355 39.43 -9.38 3.76
CA LEU A 355 40.05 -10.14 4.83
C LEU A 355 40.68 -11.43 4.29
N SER A 356 41.72 -11.91 4.95
CA SER A 356 42.35 -13.18 4.58
C SER A 356 41.42 -14.37 4.90
N PRO A 357 41.59 -15.52 4.21
CA PRO A 357 40.78 -16.72 4.47
C PRO A 357 40.85 -17.22 5.93
N GLU A 358 42.01 -17.05 6.58
CA GLU A 358 42.19 -17.42 7.99
C GLU A 358 41.34 -16.55 8.91
N VAL A 359 41.27 -15.24 8.62
CA VAL A 359 40.43 -14.29 9.35
C VAL A 359 38.94 -14.57 9.10
N HIS A 360 38.56 -14.95 7.87
CA HIS A 360 37.19 -15.41 7.57
C HIS A 360 36.78 -16.61 8.41
N ALA A 361 37.62 -17.64 8.47
CA ALA A 361 37.35 -18.85 9.26
C ALA A 361 37.16 -18.54 10.75
N ARG A 362 37.86 -17.51 11.25
CA ARG A 362 37.72 -17.09 12.65
C ARG A 362 36.41 -16.35 12.91
N TRP A 363 36.04 -15.42 12.04
CA TRP A 363 34.72 -14.75 12.08
C TRP A 363 33.57 -15.75 11.92
N GLU A 364 33.72 -16.74 11.03
CA GLU A 364 32.76 -17.83 10.84
C GLU A 364 32.55 -18.63 12.14
N THR A 365 33.64 -19.05 12.78
CA THR A 365 33.60 -19.81 14.04
C THR A 365 32.92 -18.99 15.13
N TRP A 366 33.30 -17.72 15.28
CA TRP A 366 32.68 -16.83 16.26
C TRP A 366 31.19 -16.58 15.97
N ALA A 367 30.81 -16.37 14.70
CA ALA A 367 29.42 -16.17 14.31
C ALA A 367 28.57 -17.42 14.65
N ARG A 368 29.12 -18.61 14.39
CA ARG A 368 28.46 -19.88 14.71
C ARG A 368 28.25 -20.04 16.21
N ASP A 369 29.30 -19.83 17.00
CA ASP A 369 29.34 -20.25 18.40
C ASP A 369 28.77 -19.18 19.35
N ILE A 370 28.96 -17.90 19.04
CA ILE A 370 28.70 -16.79 19.96
C ILE A 370 27.60 -15.85 19.44
N LEU A 371 27.71 -15.38 18.19
CA LEU A 371 26.87 -14.27 17.70
C LEU A 371 25.36 -14.54 17.80
N GLY A 372 24.93 -15.79 17.62
CA GLY A 372 23.51 -16.15 17.71
C GLY A 372 22.88 -15.99 19.11
N THR A 373 23.72 -15.79 20.14
CA THR A 373 23.27 -15.50 21.53
C THR A 373 23.08 -14.01 21.80
N TRP A 374 23.51 -13.15 20.88
CA TRP A 374 23.43 -11.70 21.03
C TRP A 374 22.04 -11.17 20.65
N PRO A 375 21.70 -9.93 21.05
CA PRO A 375 20.45 -9.30 20.65
C PRO A 375 20.33 -9.22 19.13
N ALA A 376 19.14 -9.56 18.59
CA ALA A 376 18.90 -9.65 17.16
C ALA A 376 19.29 -8.38 16.40
N ARG A 377 19.07 -7.19 16.98
CA ARG A 377 19.45 -5.91 16.37
C ARG A 377 20.93 -5.83 16.03
N ASN A 378 21.80 -6.30 16.93
CA ASN A 378 23.24 -6.30 16.73
C ASN A 378 23.64 -7.34 15.69
N VAL A 379 23.07 -8.54 15.79
CA VAL A 379 23.33 -9.64 14.84
C VAL A 379 22.97 -9.25 13.40
N MET A 380 21.86 -8.54 13.20
CA MET A 380 21.46 -8.08 11.87
C MET A 380 22.49 -7.12 11.25
N ARG A 381 23.10 -6.23 12.03
CA ARG A 381 24.14 -5.31 11.54
C ARG A 381 25.43 -6.04 11.16
N TRP A 382 25.72 -7.16 11.82
CA TRP A 382 26.85 -8.04 11.48
C TRP A 382 26.58 -8.83 10.19
N LEU A 383 25.36 -9.33 10.00
CA LEU A 383 24.95 -9.95 8.74
C LEU A 383 25.13 -8.97 7.57
N GLU A 384 24.70 -7.71 7.71
CA GLU A 384 24.90 -6.68 6.68
C GLU A 384 26.37 -6.52 6.31
N TRP A 385 27.28 -6.40 7.28
CA TRP A 385 28.71 -6.27 7.01
C TRP A 385 29.30 -7.50 6.31
N ALA A 386 28.92 -8.71 6.74
CA ALA A 386 29.40 -9.95 6.13
C ALA A 386 28.83 -10.21 4.72
N THR A 387 27.82 -9.45 4.29
CA THR A 387 27.08 -9.65 3.02
C THR A 387 26.99 -8.40 2.17
N ASP A 388 27.72 -7.34 2.53
CA ASP A 388 27.67 -6.03 1.89
C ASP A 388 28.00 -6.16 0.39
N GLU A 389 29.12 -6.82 0.10
CA GLU A 389 29.58 -7.11 -1.25
C GLU A 389 28.99 -8.44 -1.79
N ARG A 390 28.88 -8.53 -3.12
CA ARG A 390 28.12 -9.60 -3.80
C ARG A 390 28.82 -10.95 -3.71
N GLU A 391 30.15 -10.98 -3.72
CA GLU A 391 30.96 -12.21 -3.76
C GLU A 391 31.00 -12.88 -2.37
N ALA A 392 30.97 -12.08 -1.30
CA ALA A 392 30.91 -12.51 0.10
C ALA A 392 29.65 -13.34 0.42
N ARG A 393 28.54 -13.06 -0.26
CA ARG A 393 27.23 -13.68 0.02
C ARG A 393 27.20 -15.19 -0.18
N ALA A 394 28.11 -15.74 -0.98
CA ALA A 394 28.22 -17.17 -1.24
C ALA A 394 29.24 -17.89 -0.33
N THR A 395 29.85 -17.17 0.63
CA THR A 395 30.90 -17.74 1.49
C THR A 395 30.32 -18.55 2.66
N PRO A 396 31.03 -19.59 3.15
CA PRO A 396 30.65 -20.32 4.37
C PRO A 396 30.53 -19.39 5.59
N ALA A 397 31.38 -18.36 5.67
CA ALA A 397 31.33 -17.37 6.73
C ALA A 397 30.03 -16.57 6.71
N ALA A 398 29.62 -16.03 5.55
CA ALA A 398 28.34 -15.33 5.42
C ALA A 398 27.15 -16.23 5.80
N ARG A 399 27.23 -17.54 5.51
CA ARG A 399 26.22 -18.50 5.96
C ARG A 399 26.18 -18.64 7.48
N ALA A 400 27.33 -18.64 8.17
CA ALA A 400 27.35 -18.68 9.64
C ALA A 400 26.73 -17.42 10.27
N PHE A 401 26.98 -16.24 9.71
CA PHE A 401 26.31 -14.99 10.13
C PHE A 401 24.79 -15.05 9.88
N HIS A 402 24.39 -15.61 8.75
CA HIS A 402 22.98 -15.80 8.40
C HIS A 402 22.29 -16.75 9.39
N ASP A 403 22.85 -17.93 9.66
CA ASP A 403 22.29 -18.89 10.62
C ASP A 403 22.25 -18.30 12.05
N ALA A 404 23.24 -17.50 12.43
CA ALA A 404 23.25 -16.77 13.71
C ALA A 404 22.12 -15.74 13.79
N ALA A 405 21.87 -15.00 12.71
CA ALA A 405 20.76 -14.06 12.62
C ALA A 405 19.40 -14.76 12.76
N VAL A 406 19.21 -15.91 12.10
CA VAL A 406 18.00 -16.73 12.27
C VAL A 406 17.79 -17.15 13.73
N ARG A 407 18.84 -17.63 14.40
CA ARG A 407 18.78 -18.02 15.82
C ARG A 407 18.38 -16.85 16.71
N ALA A 408 19.02 -15.68 16.54
CA ALA A 408 18.71 -14.49 17.32
C ALA A 408 17.29 -13.97 17.08
N LEU A 409 16.84 -13.96 15.82
CA LEU A 409 15.47 -13.53 15.46
C LEU A 409 14.40 -14.47 16.00
N ARG A 410 14.64 -15.79 16.08
CA ARG A 410 13.68 -16.73 16.70
C ARG A 410 13.40 -16.38 18.17
N LEU A 411 14.39 -15.83 18.88
CA LEU A 411 14.29 -15.45 20.29
C LEU A 411 13.87 -13.99 20.51
N ALA A 412 13.75 -13.19 19.44
CA ALA A 412 13.47 -11.76 19.55
C ALA A 412 12.07 -11.50 20.13
N PRO A 413 11.94 -10.58 21.11
CA PRO A 413 10.67 -10.22 21.72
C PRO A 413 9.78 -9.46 20.71
N SER A 414 8.45 -9.64 20.81
CA SER A 414 7.46 -9.05 19.90
C SER A 414 7.64 -7.52 19.70
N ALA A 415 7.99 -6.80 20.76
CA ALA A 415 8.21 -5.35 20.73
C ALA A 415 9.33 -4.90 19.77
N GLU A 416 10.38 -5.73 19.59
CA GLU A 416 11.54 -5.39 18.75
C GLU A 416 11.35 -5.80 17.28
N ARG A 417 10.45 -6.76 17.01
CA ARG A 417 10.29 -7.35 15.67
C ARG A 417 9.93 -6.32 14.60
N VAL A 418 9.16 -5.30 14.95
CA VAL A 418 8.77 -4.22 14.02
C VAL A 418 9.99 -3.47 13.50
N GLU A 419 10.90 -3.11 14.39
CA GLU A 419 12.13 -2.40 14.02
C GLU A 419 13.04 -3.30 13.19
N LEU A 420 13.15 -4.57 13.57
CA LEU A 420 13.96 -5.56 12.85
C LEU A 420 13.48 -5.80 11.43
N VAL A 421 12.16 -5.97 11.21
CA VAL A 421 11.57 -6.14 9.87
C VAL A 421 11.84 -4.93 8.96
N ARG A 422 11.86 -3.72 9.53
CA ARG A 422 12.10 -2.48 8.78
C ARG A 422 13.59 -2.25 8.48
N ALA A 423 14.49 -2.91 9.20
CA ALA A 423 15.92 -2.80 8.97
C ALA A 423 16.33 -3.39 7.61
N SER A 424 17.32 -2.77 6.97
CA SER A 424 17.86 -3.23 5.67
C SER A 424 18.32 -4.69 5.72
N GLY A 425 19.01 -5.09 6.77
CA GLY A 425 19.56 -6.42 6.94
C GLY A 425 18.51 -7.52 6.92
N PHE A 426 17.27 -7.23 7.29
CA PHE A 426 16.20 -8.24 7.26
C PHE A 426 15.83 -8.62 5.83
N THR A 427 15.91 -7.68 4.88
CA THR A 427 15.77 -7.99 3.45
C THR A 427 16.90 -8.92 2.99
N THR A 428 18.14 -8.67 3.44
CA THR A 428 19.29 -9.52 3.11
C THR A 428 19.17 -10.93 3.71
N LEU A 429 18.71 -11.05 4.95
CA LEU A 429 18.40 -12.35 5.57
C LEU A 429 17.38 -13.13 4.74
N LEU A 430 16.27 -12.47 4.39
CA LEU A 430 15.23 -13.08 3.56
C LEU A 430 15.73 -13.44 2.17
N ALA A 431 16.76 -12.80 1.64
CA ALA A 431 17.36 -13.13 0.35
C ALA A 431 18.25 -14.38 0.38
N LEU A 432 18.96 -14.62 1.49
CA LEU A 432 20.05 -15.61 1.58
C LEU A 432 19.65 -16.97 2.18
N GLY A 433 18.58 -17.04 2.98
CA GLY A 433 18.17 -18.26 3.68
C GLY A 433 17.56 -19.40 2.85
N ASP A 434 16.74 -20.27 3.43
CA ASP A 434 15.88 -21.20 2.68
C ASP A 434 14.68 -21.62 3.55
N VAL A 435 14.74 -22.78 4.20
CA VAL A 435 13.62 -23.36 4.97
C VAL A 435 13.40 -22.68 6.32
N GLU A 436 14.47 -22.27 7.00
CA GLU A 436 14.39 -21.73 8.35
C GLU A 436 13.64 -20.38 8.41
N GLU A 437 13.81 -19.56 7.37
CA GLU A 437 13.16 -18.26 7.18
C GLU A 437 11.67 -18.44 6.94
N LEU A 438 11.25 -19.51 6.26
CA LEU A 438 9.83 -19.80 6.06
C LEU A 438 9.15 -19.99 7.43
N THR A 439 9.80 -20.69 8.35
CA THR A 439 9.29 -20.89 9.72
C THR A 439 9.27 -19.58 10.50
N LEU A 440 10.31 -18.75 10.36
CA LEU A 440 10.38 -17.42 10.98
C LEU A 440 9.26 -16.50 10.48
N VAL A 441 9.10 -16.39 9.16
CA VAL A 441 8.07 -15.59 8.50
C VAL A 441 6.68 -16.09 8.88
N HIS A 442 6.47 -17.41 8.92
CA HIS A 442 5.23 -17.99 9.40
C HIS A 442 4.93 -17.54 10.84
N SER A 443 5.88 -17.66 11.77
CA SER A 443 5.66 -17.21 13.16
C SER A 443 5.38 -15.71 13.25
N TRP A 444 6.20 -14.88 12.59
CA TRP A 444 6.16 -13.42 12.72
C TRP A 444 4.98 -12.78 12.00
N ALA A 445 4.46 -13.39 10.94
CA ALA A 445 3.25 -12.91 10.27
C ALA A 445 2.01 -12.94 11.18
N ARG A 446 2.03 -13.76 12.25
CA ARG A 446 0.94 -13.86 13.24
C ARG A 446 1.14 -12.96 14.46
N ASP A 447 2.25 -12.23 14.51
CA ASP A 447 2.52 -11.27 15.57
C ASP A 447 1.90 -9.91 15.20
N ALA A 448 0.92 -9.46 15.99
CA ALA A 448 0.20 -8.21 15.71
C ALA A 448 1.11 -6.98 15.62
N ALA A 449 2.27 -6.99 16.29
CA ALA A 449 3.21 -5.88 16.22
C ALA A 449 3.81 -5.75 14.82
N CYS A 450 4.28 -6.86 14.23
CA CYS A 450 5.08 -6.85 12.99
C CYS A 450 4.42 -7.46 11.76
N ALA A 451 3.21 -8.02 11.86
CA ALA A 451 2.51 -8.66 10.73
C ALA A 451 2.39 -7.73 9.52
N GLU A 452 1.87 -6.51 9.71
CA GLU A 452 1.69 -5.55 8.63
C GLU A 452 3.02 -5.17 7.94
N PRO A 453 4.06 -4.66 8.63
CA PRO A 453 5.31 -4.30 7.97
C PRO A 453 6.03 -5.50 7.35
N LEU A 454 5.86 -6.71 7.90
CA LEU A 454 6.43 -7.92 7.31
C LEU A 454 5.75 -8.24 5.97
N LEU A 455 4.43 -8.19 5.91
CA LEU A 455 3.71 -8.48 4.67
C LEU A 455 3.93 -7.40 3.61
N ASP A 456 4.01 -6.12 4.00
CA ASP A 456 4.44 -5.02 3.11
C ASP A 456 5.83 -5.30 2.52
N LEU A 457 6.76 -5.79 3.35
CA LEU A 457 8.09 -6.20 2.90
C LEU A 457 8.01 -7.38 1.93
N LEU A 458 7.25 -8.44 2.24
CA LEU A 458 7.16 -9.64 1.39
C LEU A 458 6.58 -9.35 0.01
N VAL A 459 5.55 -8.49 -0.08
CA VAL A 459 4.96 -8.11 -1.37
C VAL A 459 5.90 -7.19 -2.16
N SER A 460 6.71 -6.36 -1.48
CA SER A 460 7.74 -5.53 -2.13
C SER A 460 9.09 -6.23 -2.35
N LEU A 461 9.27 -7.44 -1.82
CA LEU A 461 10.52 -8.18 -1.81
C LEU A 461 11.07 -8.48 -3.22
N PRO A 462 10.27 -8.87 -4.23
CA PRO A 462 10.82 -9.16 -5.56
C PRO A 462 11.62 -7.99 -6.15
N GLY A 463 11.08 -6.77 -6.08
CA GLY A 463 11.78 -5.57 -6.55
C GLY A 463 13.05 -5.22 -5.76
N ARG A 464 13.16 -5.69 -4.51
CA ARG A 464 14.38 -5.55 -3.70
C ARG A 464 15.40 -6.64 -4.04
N LEU A 465 14.95 -7.89 -4.26
CA LEU A 465 15.80 -9.01 -4.63
C LEU A 465 16.39 -8.87 -6.03
N ASP A 466 15.64 -8.31 -6.99
CA ASP A 466 16.16 -8.01 -8.33
C ASP A 466 17.41 -7.12 -8.28
N ARG A 467 17.49 -6.21 -7.29
CA ARG A 467 18.65 -5.34 -7.09
C ARG A 467 19.79 -6.03 -6.33
N LEU A 468 19.46 -6.90 -5.39
CA LEU A 468 20.44 -7.51 -4.49
C LEU A 468 21.04 -8.79 -5.09
N THR A 469 20.21 -9.74 -5.49
CA THR A 469 20.63 -11.09 -5.91
C THR A 469 19.68 -11.65 -6.97
N PRO A 470 19.77 -11.20 -8.24
CA PRO A 470 18.85 -11.61 -9.30
C PRO A 470 18.88 -13.12 -9.59
N GLU A 471 19.99 -13.80 -9.28
CA GLU A 471 20.17 -15.25 -9.50
C GLU A 471 19.54 -16.11 -8.39
N LEU A 472 19.42 -15.59 -7.16
CA LEU A 472 18.92 -16.32 -5.99
C LEU A 472 17.43 -16.02 -5.67
N GLY A 473 16.85 -15.01 -6.31
CA GLY A 473 15.53 -14.47 -5.96
C GLY A 473 14.32 -15.14 -6.62
N ARG A 474 14.50 -15.91 -7.70
CA ARG A 474 13.36 -16.48 -8.46
C ARG A 474 12.57 -17.50 -7.64
N GLY A 475 11.26 -17.28 -7.52
CA GLY A 475 10.35 -18.15 -6.77
C GLY A 475 10.47 -18.03 -5.25
N ARG A 476 11.41 -17.22 -4.74
CA ARG A 476 11.69 -17.11 -3.32
C ARG A 476 10.68 -16.21 -2.61
N SER A 477 10.38 -15.08 -3.22
CA SER A 477 9.37 -14.16 -2.70
C SER A 477 8.01 -14.85 -2.63
N ALA A 478 7.65 -15.62 -3.66
CA ALA A 478 6.47 -16.48 -3.65
C ALA A 478 6.45 -17.48 -2.49
N ARG A 479 7.55 -18.21 -2.24
CA ARG A 479 7.64 -19.19 -1.14
C ARG A 479 7.47 -18.52 0.23
N LEU A 480 8.11 -17.37 0.46
CA LEU A 480 7.99 -16.62 1.72
C LEU A 480 6.58 -16.07 1.93
N LEU A 481 5.97 -15.53 0.86
CA LEU A 481 4.57 -15.08 0.89
C LEU A 481 3.62 -16.23 1.26
N MET A 482 3.81 -17.40 0.67
CA MET A 482 2.99 -18.58 0.97
C MET A 482 3.26 -19.15 2.37
N ALA A 483 4.50 -19.08 2.88
CA ALA A 483 4.80 -19.47 4.26
C ALA A 483 4.07 -18.58 5.29
N ALA A 484 3.98 -17.27 5.03
CA ALA A 484 3.15 -16.37 5.84
C ALA A 484 1.66 -16.78 5.81
N TRP A 485 1.16 -17.25 4.66
CA TRP A 485 -0.22 -17.69 4.45
C TRP A 485 -0.60 -19.05 5.09
N GLU A 486 0.35 -19.94 5.35
CA GLU A 486 0.08 -21.34 5.76
C GLU A 486 -0.78 -21.49 7.04
N LYS A 487 -1.44 -22.63 7.24
CA LYS A 487 -2.18 -22.91 8.50
C LYS A 487 -1.19 -23.22 9.65
N PRO A 488 -1.54 -22.99 10.93
CA PRO A 488 -2.83 -22.55 11.48
C PRO A 488 -3.02 -21.01 11.53
N SER A 489 -4.25 -20.60 11.86
CA SER A 489 -4.63 -19.20 12.24
C SER A 489 -4.59 -18.13 11.13
N ARG A 490 -5.01 -18.48 9.91
CA ARG A 490 -5.06 -17.55 8.76
C ARG A 490 -5.88 -16.27 9.01
N ALA A 491 -6.92 -16.35 9.83
CA ALA A 491 -7.72 -15.18 10.21
C ALA A 491 -6.88 -14.01 10.74
N ALA A 492 -5.75 -14.28 11.41
CA ALA A 492 -4.85 -13.25 11.94
C ALA A 492 -4.07 -12.49 10.84
N VAL A 493 -3.88 -13.11 9.67
CA VAL A 493 -3.08 -12.51 8.58
C VAL A 493 -3.93 -11.89 7.47
N LEU A 494 -5.24 -12.18 7.41
CA LEU A 494 -6.13 -11.70 6.33
C LEU A 494 -6.14 -10.17 6.18
N ALA A 495 -6.42 -9.44 7.26
CA ALA A 495 -6.51 -7.99 7.21
C ALA A 495 -5.14 -7.33 6.92
N PRO A 496 -4.02 -7.76 7.56
CA PRO A 496 -2.67 -7.33 7.18
C PRO A 496 -2.33 -7.58 5.71
N PHE A 497 -2.61 -8.77 5.16
CA PHE A 497 -2.39 -9.08 3.74
C PHE A 497 -3.20 -8.15 2.83
N ALA A 498 -4.50 -8.00 3.13
CA ALA A 498 -5.38 -7.15 2.33
C ALA A 498 -4.89 -5.71 2.29
N LYS A 499 -4.31 -5.21 3.39
CA LYS A 499 -3.70 -3.88 3.44
C LYS A 499 -2.42 -3.80 2.61
N ALA A 500 -1.51 -4.76 2.78
CA ALA A 500 -0.22 -4.79 2.08
C ALA A 500 -0.36 -4.92 0.57
N VAL A 501 -1.29 -5.74 0.10
CA VAL A 501 -1.54 -5.92 -1.34
C VAL A 501 -2.19 -4.66 -1.94
N ARG A 502 -3.05 -3.96 -1.18
CA ARG A 502 -3.65 -2.69 -1.62
C ARG A 502 -2.66 -1.53 -1.68
N SER A 503 -1.71 -1.46 -0.75
CA SER A 503 -0.69 -0.41 -0.70
C SER A 503 0.40 -0.59 -1.75
N TRP A 504 0.52 -1.79 -2.33
CA TRP A 504 1.58 -2.12 -3.25
C TRP A 504 1.27 -1.72 -4.70
N SER A 505 2.21 -0.97 -5.30
CA SER A 505 2.15 -0.51 -6.69
C SER A 505 3.30 -1.03 -7.56
N GLY A 506 4.03 -2.05 -7.10
CA GLY A 506 5.22 -2.56 -7.78
C GLY A 506 4.91 -3.37 -9.04
N ILE A 507 5.77 -3.26 -10.06
CA ILE A 507 5.68 -4.03 -11.31
C ILE A 507 6.61 -5.26 -11.28
N SER A 508 7.78 -5.14 -10.65
CA SER A 508 8.76 -6.24 -10.57
C SER A 508 8.25 -7.40 -9.70
N GLY A 509 8.39 -8.62 -10.24
CA GLY A 509 7.99 -9.88 -9.58
C GLY A 509 6.49 -10.04 -9.33
N ARG A 510 5.65 -9.19 -9.92
CA ARG A 510 4.20 -9.25 -9.79
C ARG A 510 3.62 -10.58 -10.26
N GLU A 511 4.01 -11.02 -11.44
CA GLU A 511 3.54 -12.28 -12.01
C GLU A 511 3.91 -13.48 -11.12
N GLU A 512 5.12 -13.48 -10.52
CA GLU A 512 5.57 -14.55 -9.62
C GLU A 512 4.66 -14.68 -8.38
N LEU A 513 4.31 -13.55 -7.76
CA LEU A 513 3.44 -13.56 -6.58
C LEU A 513 2.01 -13.96 -6.93
N ILE A 514 1.47 -13.44 -8.04
CA ILE A 514 0.13 -13.80 -8.52
C ILE A 514 0.07 -15.28 -8.89
N ASP A 515 1.10 -15.83 -9.53
CA ASP A 515 1.17 -17.25 -9.88
C ASP A 515 1.20 -18.15 -8.64
N ALA A 516 1.88 -17.72 -7.57
CA ALA A 516 1.87 -18.43 -6.30
C ALA A 516 0.47 -18.44 -5.65
N VAL A 517 -0.21 -17.30 -5.64
CA VAL A 517 -1.59 -17.17 -5.16
C VAL A 517 -2.54 -18.01 -6.01
N TRP A 518 -2.37 -17.99 -7.33
CA TRP A 518 -3.16 -18.78 -8.28
C TRP A 518 -2.98 -20.28 -8.06
N LEU A 519 -1.74 -20.75 -7.91
CA LEU A 519 -1.46 -22.15 -7.59
C LEU A 519 -2.12 -22.58 -6.27
N ARG A 520 -2.12 -21.69 -5.27
CA ARG A 520 -2.81 -21.93 -3.99
C ARG A 520 -4.33 -22.00 -4.17
N PHE A 521 -4.90 -21.07 -4.94
CA PHE A 521 -6.33 -21.00 -5.26
C PHE A 521 -6.82 -22.28 -5.94
N GLN A 522 -6.02 -22.84 -6.85
CA GLN A 522 -6.32 -24.11 -7.52
C GLN A 522 -6.27 -25.30 -6.56
N ARG A 523 -5.20 -25.41 -5.77
CA ARG A 523 -4.92 -26.59 -4.92
C ARG A 523 -5.83 -26.69 -3.69
N TYR A 524 -6.30 -25.57 -3.15
CA TYR A 524 -7.03 -25.56 -1.88
C TYR A 524 -8.38 -24.84 -1.98
N PRO A 525 -9.47 -25.53 -2.34
CA PRO A 525 -10.81 -24.94 -2.51
C PRO A 525 -11.33 -24.19 -1.28
N ASP A 526 -11.09 -24.71 -0.08
CA ASP A 526 -11.52 -24.12 1.19
C ASP A 526 -10.83 -22.78 1.51
N GLU A 527 -9.80 -22.42 0.74
CA GLU A 527 -9.02 -21.20 0.94
C GLU A 527 -9.40 -20.07 -0.02
N ARG A 528 -10.15 -20.40 -1.07
CA ARG A 528 -10.43 -19.48 -2.20
C ARG A 528 -11.07 -18.17 -1.75
N ALA A 529 -12.04 -18.23 -0.85
CA ALA A 529 -12.74 -17.04 -0.36
C ALA A 529 -11.80 -16.11 0.43
N GLU A 530 -10.98 -16.69 1.30
CA GLU A 530 -9.96 -15.97 2.05
C GLU A 530 -8.91 -15.34 1.12
N LEU A 531 -8.47 -16.07 0.09
CA LEU A 531 -7.50 -15.58 -0.90
C LEU A 531 -8.06 -14.39 -1.69
N LEU A 532 -9.30 -14.47 -2.20
CA LEU A 532 -9.91 -13.36 -2.93
C LEU A 532 -10.14 -12.12 -2.05
N ALA A 533 -10.42 -12.32 -0.76
CA ALA A 533 -10.54 -11.24 0.22
C ALA A 533 -9.18 -10.59 0.54
N ALA A 534 -8.12 -11.39 0.70
CA ALA A 534 -6.78 -10.89 1.00
C ALA A 534 -6.07 -10.28 -0.22
N PHE A 535 -6.31 -10.80 -1.42
CA PHE A 535 -5.65 -10.38 -2.66
C PHE A 535 -6.62 -9.67 -3.62
N THR A 536 -7.60 -8.92 -3.09
CA THR A 536 -8.61 -8.21 -3.89
C THR A 536 -8.04 -7.38 -5.06
N PRO A 537 -6.90 -6.66 -4.93
CA PRO A 537 -6.31 -5.93 -6.04
C PRO A 537 -5.82 -6.81 -7.21
N TRP A 538 -5.56 -8.10 -6.98
CA TRP A 538 -5.10 -9.05 -8.01
C TRP A 538 -6.24 -9.94 -8.53
N ARG A 539 -7.46 -9.66 -8.09
CA ARG A 539 -8.64 -10.45 -8.45
C ARG A 539 -8.85 -10.53 -9.96
N GLN A 540 -8.64 -9.43 -10.69
CA GLN A 540 -8.83 -9.39 -12.14
C GLN A 540 -7.84 -10.35 -12.84
N GLU A 541 -6.59 -10.36 -12.40
CA GLU A 541 -5.55 -11.24 -12.93
C GLU A 541 -5.80 -12.71 -12.57
N LEU A 542 -6.33 -12.99 -11.37
CA LEU A 542 -6.77 -14.34 -10.99
C LEU A 542 -7.97 -14.80 -11.82
N TRP A 543 -8.88 -13.87 -12.14
CA TRP A 543 -10.03 -14.14 -13.01
C TRP A 543 -9.57 -14.48 -14.44
N GLU A 544 -8.65 -13.69 -15.00
CA GLU A 544 -8.06 -13.97 -16.32
C GLU A 544 -7.33 -15.32 -16.36
N ARG A 545 -6.60 -15.67 -15.28
CA ARG A 545 -5.97 -16.99 -15.14
C ARG A 545 -6.99 -18.13 -15.04
N GLN A 546 -8.11 -17.92 -14.36
CA GLN A 546 -9.20 -18.88 -14.34
C GLN A 546 -9.77 -19.10 -15.74
N LEU A 547 -10.06 -18.03 -16.48
CA LEU A 547 -10.59 -18.12 -17.85
C LEU A 547 -9.62 -18.82 -18.80
N ALA A 548 -8.31 -18.61 -18.61
CA ALA A 548 -7.29 -19.28 -19.41
C ALA A 548 -7.13 -20.77 -19.06
N ALA A 549 -7.30 -21.13 -17.78
CA ALA A 549 -7.10 -22.50 -17.29
C ALA A 549 -8.34 -23.39 -17.43
N GLU A 550 -9.53 -22.82 -17.35
CA GLU A 550 -10.81 -23.54 -17.39
C GLU A 550 -11.69 -23.01 -18.53
N PRO A 551 -11.76 -23.73 -19.67
CA PRO A 551 -12.53 -23.30 -20.81
C PRO A 551 -14.05 -23.42 -20.61
N ASP A 552 -14.54 -24.19 -19.62
CA ASP A 552 -15.97 -24.30 -19.33
C ASP A 552 -16.47 -23.10 -18.47
N PRO A 553 -17.36 -22.24 -19.02
CA PRO A 553 -17.87 -21.09 -18.29
C PRO A 553 -18.74 -21.47 -17.08
N LEU A 554 -19.36 -22.65 -17.08
CA LEU A 554 -20.18 -23.12 -15.96
C LEU A 554 -19.31 -23.54 -14.78
N VAL A 555 -18.21 -24.24 -15.03
CA VAL A 555 -17.24 -24.62 -13.97
C VAL A 555 -16.61 -23.38 -13.35
N THR A 556 -16.28 -22.40 -14.19
CA THR A 556 -15.76 -21.10 -13.75
C THR A 556 -16.80 -20.33 -12.90
N PHE A 557 -18.04 -20.24 -13.37
CA PHE A 557 -19.13 -19.62 -12.59
C PHE A 557 -19.31 -20.30 -11.24
N GLU A 558 -19.47 -21.63 -11.21
CA GLU A 558 -19.68 -22.43 -10.00
C GLU A 558 -18.51 -22.32 -9.01
N THR A 559 -17.29 -22.16 -9.53
CA THR A 559 -16.12 -21.94 -8.70
C THR A 559 -16.16 -20.56 -8.04
N TRP A 560 -16.50 -19.51 -8.80
CA TRP A 560 -16.37 -18.13 -8.36
C TRP A 560 -17.55 -17.62 -7.55
N TRP A 561 -18.81 -17.91 -7.92
CA TRP A 561 -19.96 -17.32 -7.25
C TRP A 561 -20.04 -17.64 -5.75
N ARG A 562 -19.43 -18.77 -5.34
CA ARG A 562 -19.40 -19.27 -3.95
C ARG A 562 -18.32 -18.61 -3.08
N VAL A 563 -17.22 -18.18 -3.69
CA VAL A 563 -16.00 -17.75 -2.99
C VAL A 563 -15.70 -16.27 -3.18
N ASP A 564 -16.28 -15.68 -4.22
CA ASP A 564 -16.07 -14.30 -4.57
C ASP A 564 -16.89 -13.34 -3.68
N SER A 565 -16.52 -12.06 -3.69
CA SER A 565 -17.23 -11.01 -2.97
C SER A 565 -18.72 -11.07 -3.30
N GLN A 566 -19.53 -10.99 -2.24
CA GLN A 566 -20.98 -11.09 -2.36
C GLN A 566 -21.54 -10.02 -3.32
N LEU A 567 -20.93 -8.84 -3.42
CA LEU A 567 -21.39 -7.79 -4.32
C LEU A 567 -21.16 -8.07 -5.82
N GLN A 568 -20.46 -9.15 -6.20
CA GLN A 568 -19.98 -9.32 -7.58
C GLN A 568 -20.74 -10.38 -8.37
N LEU A 569 -21.73 -11.03 -7.75
CA LEU A 569 -22.65 -11.95 -8.41
C LEU A 569 -23.30 -11.35 -9.68
N PRO A 570 -23.78 -10.09 -9.70
CA PRO A 570 -24.34 -9.50 -10.92
C PRO A 570 -23.39 -9.54 -12.12
N LYS A 571 -22.11 -9.21 -11.90
CA LYS A 571 -21.11 -9.21 -12.97
C LYS A 571 -20.78 -10.61 -13.46
N LEU A 572 -20.73 -11.59 -12.54
CA LEU A 572 -20.53 -12.99 -12.90
C LEU A 572 -21.71 -13.54 -13.72
N VAL A 573 -22.94 -13.16 -13.38
CA VAL A 573 -24.14 -13.55 -14.13
C VAL A 573 -24.18 -12.88 -15.50
N ALA A 574 -23.90 -11.58 -15.58
CA ALA A 574 -23.77 -10.86 -16.84
C ALA A 574 -22.73 -11.54 -17.76
N TRP A 575 -21.52 -11.79 -17.25
CA TRP A 575 -20.48 -12.51 -18.01
C TRP A 575 -20.91 -13.91 -18.48
N LEU A 576 -21.70 -14.64 -17.66
CA LEU A 576 -22.14 -15.99 -18.01
C LEU A 576 -23.24 -16.00 -19.08
N LEU A 577 -24.10 -14.98 -19.13
CA LEU A 577 -25.34 -14.98 -19.91
C LEU A 577 -25.41 -13.92 -21.02
N ASP A 578 -24.57 -12.89 -21.01
CA ASP A 578 -24.56 -11.86 -22.05
C ASP A 578 -24.05 -12.45 -23.38
N ASP A 579 -24.73 -12.12 -24.48
CA ASP A 579 -24.39 -12.48 -25.86
C ASP A 579 -24.24 -14.00 -26.16
N VAL A 580 -24.84 -14.87 -25.34
CA VAL A 580 -24.83 -16.33 -25.59
C VAL A 580 -26.02 -16.78 -26.46
N PRO A 581 -25.87 -17.84 -27.28
CA PRO A 581 -26.99 -18.42 -28.03
C PRO A 581 -28.10 -18.90 -27.09
N ALA A 582 -29.36 -18.80 -27.52
CA ALA A 582 -30.54 -19.15 -26.73
C ALA A 582 -30.51 -20.59 -26.16
N ARG A 583 -29.90 -21.55 -26.87
CA ARG A 583 -29.74 -22.93 -26.36
C ARG A 583 -28.78 -23.01 -25.18
N THR A 584 -27.65 -22.31 -25.28
CA THR A 584 -26.66 -22.21 -24.20
C THR A 584 -27.20 -21.41 -23.02
N LEU A 585 -28.05 -20.41 -23.28
CA LEU A 585 -28.79 -19.69 -22.24
C LEU A 585 -29.64 -20.66 -21.41
N ALA A 586 -30.46 -21.50 -22.05
CA ALA A 586 -31.29 -22.51 -21.37
C ALA A 586 -30.48 -23.45 -20.46
N GLU A 587 -29.30 -23.87 -20.91
CA GLU A 587 -28.40 -24.74 -20.14
C GLU A 587 -27.81 -24.04 -18.90
N ARG A 588 -27.56 -22.73 -18.97
CA ARG A 588 -26.87 -21.95 -17.93
C ARG A 588 -27.81 -21.37 -16.87
N LEU A 589 -29.03 -20.98 -17.23
CA LEU A 589 -30.01 -20.36 -16.33
C LEU A 589 -30.26 -21.13 -15.03
N PRO A 590 -30.38 -22.48 -15.01
CA PRO A 590 -30.60 -23.23 -13.77
C PRO A 590 -29.51 -23.02 -12.70
N PHE A 591 -28.26 -22.78 -13.10
CA PHE A 591 -27.15 -22.52 -12.18
C PHE A 591 -27.24 -21.13 -11.57
N VAL A 592 -27.66 -20.14 -12.35
CA VAL A 592 -27.90 -18.77 -11.87
C VAL A 592 -29.05 -18.74 -10.87
N TRP A 593 -30.16 -19.43 -11.16
CA TRP A 593 -31.29 -19.54 -10.23
C TRP A 593 -30.90 -20.21 -8.92
N ARG A 594 -30.07 -21.26 -8.98
CA ARG A 594 -29.54 -21.90 -7.76
C ARG A 594 -28.66 -20.96 -6.95
N ALA A 595 -27.80 -20.19 -7.59
CA ALA A 595 -26.96 -19.19 -6.92
C ALA A 595 -27.80 -18.08 -6.27
N ALA A 596 -28.85 -17.61 -6.96
CA ALA A 596 -29.77 -16.63 -6.42
C ALA A 596 -30.55 -17.15 -5.20
N GLU A 597 -31.08 -18.38 -5.31
CA GLU A 597 -31.80 -19.07 -4.24
C GLU A 597 -30.94 -19.21 -2.97
N ALA A 598 -29.66 -19.59 -3.14
CA ALA A 598 -28.73 -19.77 -2.02
C ALA A 598 -28.35 -18.45 -1.32
N ARG A 599 -28.55 -17.29 -1.96
CA ARG A 599 -27.98 -16.01 -1.51
C ARG A 599 -28.99 -14.95 -1.14
N VAL A 600 -30.24 -15.04 -1.61
CA VAL A 600 -31.27 -14.01 -1.44
C VAL A 600 -31.50 -13.60 0.01
N ALA A 601 -31.40 -14.55 0.96
CA ALA A 601 -31.61 -14.27 2.38
C ALA A 601 -30.51 -13.42 3.03
N ALA A 602 -29.27 -13.53 2.53
CA ALA A 602 -28.11 -12.84 3.10
C ALA A 602 -27.74 -11.57 2.34
N TRP A 603 -28.02 -11.51 1.03
CA TRP A 603 -27.60 -10.44 0.11
C TRP A 603 -28.70 -10.08 -0.88
N PRO A 604 -29.85 -9.55 -0.42
CA PRO A 604 -31.04 -9.40 -1.24
C PRO A 604 -30.85 -8.47 -2.45
N ARG A 605 -30.13 -7.35 -2.32
CA ARG A 605 -30.02 -6.33 -3.38
C ARG A 605 -29.03 -6.70 -4.49
N SER A 606 -27.89 -7.27 -4.13
CA SER A 606 -26.95 -7.78 -5.13
C SER A 606 -27.52 -9.02 -5.84
N THR A 607 -28.28 -9.85 -5.13
CA THR A 607 -28.95 -11.01 -5.74
C THR A 607 -30.06 -10.59 -6.71
N SER A 608 -30.86 -9.58 -6.37
CA SER A 608 -31.90 -9.07 -7.27
C SER A 608 -31.31 -8.48 -8.55
N HIS A 609 -30.19 -7.77 -8.45
CA HIS A 609 -29.47 -7.29 -9.63
C HIS A 609 -28.90 -8.42 -10.49
N ALA A 610 -28.42 -9.49 -9.88
CA ALA A 610 -28.00 -10.67 -10.63
C ALA A 610 -29.18 -11.34 -11.36
N VAL A 611 -30.35 -11.40 -10.74
CA VAL A 611 -31.57 -11.92 -11.38
C VAL A 611 -32.02 -11.04 -12.54
N PHE A 612 -31.91 -9.71 -12.41
CA PHE A 612 -32.16 -8.79 -13.53
C PHE A 612 -31.25 -9.07 -14.74
N HIS A 613 -29.95 -9.29 -14.50
CA HIS A 613 -29.01 -9.66 -15.57
C HIS A 613 -29.31 -11.03 -16.21
N ALA A 614 -30.12 -11.88 -15.57
CA ALA A 614 -30.60 -13.12 -16.16
C ALA A 614 -31.99 -13.00 -16.81
N SER A 615 -32.88 -12.16 -16.27
CA SER A 615 -34.23 -11.94 -16.81
C SER A 615 -34.20 -11.23 -18.16
N SER A 616 -33.28 -10.27 -18.33
CA SER A 616 -33.19 -9.47 -19.55
C SER A 616 -32.78 -10.31 -20.78
N PRO A 617 -31.70 -11.13 -20.75
CA PRO A 617 -31.37 -12.05 -21.85
C PRO A 617 -32.47 -13.09 -22.10
N LEU A 618 -33.13 -13.59 -21.06
CA LEU A 618 -34.25 -14.54 -21.20
C LEU A 618 -35.44 -13.90 -21.93
N ASN A 619 -35.86 -12.70 -21.52
CA ASN A 619 -36.90 -11.92 -22.18
C ASN A 619 -36.53 -11.63 -23.64
N HIS A 620 -35.29 -11.21 -23.88
CA HIS A 620 -34.79 -10.92 -25.22
C HIS A 620 -34.82 -12.15 -26.13
N ALA A 621 -34.29 -13.29 -25.67
CA ALA A 621 -34.29 -14.54 -26.42
C ALA A 621 -35.71 -15.04 -26.72
N LEU A 622 -36.64 -14.93 -25.76
CA LEU A 622 -38.05 -15.26 -25.96
C LEU A 622 -38.67 -14.39 -27.06
N ARG A 623 -38.44 -13.07 -27.04
CA ARG A 623 -38.96 -12.13 -28.03
C ARG A 623 -38.37 -12.30 -29.43
N GLN A 624 -37.19 -12.92 -29.55
CA GLN A 624 -36.61 -13.33 -30.82
C GLN A 624 -37.26 -14.60 -31.42
N GLY A 625 -38.25 -15.20 -30.76
CA GLY A 625 -38.99 -16.38 -31.25
C GLY A 625 -38.39 -17.73 -30.82
N ASN A 626 -37.61 -17.76 -29.75
CA ASN A 626 -37.05 -19.01 -29.21
C ASN A 626 -38.05 -19.71 -28.26
N ASP A 627 -39.15 -20.24 -28.83
CA ASP A 627 -40.27 -20.82 -28.06
C ASP A 627 -39.89 -22.00 -27.16
N PHE A 628 -38.76 -22.67 -27.41
CA PHE A 628 -38.28 -23.75 -26.53
C PHE A 628 -37.88 -23.27 -25.13
N LEU A 629 -37.73 -21.95 -24.92
CA LEU A 629 -37.47 -21.32 -23.61
C LEU A 629 -38.75 -21.09 -22.79
N ILE A 630 -39.94 -21.31 -23.36
CA ILE A 630 -41.23 -21.12 -22.67
C ILE A 630 -41.27 -21.85 -21.31
N PRO A 631 -40.83 -23.12 -21.17
CA PRO A 631 -40.83 -23.79 -19.86
C PRO A 631 -39.94 -23.11 -18.81
N ASP A 632 -38.80 -22.54 -19.21
CA ASP A 632 -37.90 -21.81 -18.30
C ASP A 632 -38.53 -20.46 -17.89
N VAL A 633 -39.22 -19.79 -18.81
CA VAL A 633 -39.98 -18.56 -18.53
C VAL A 633 -41.13 -18.85 -17.58
N GLU A 634 -41.93 -19.88 -17.82
CA GLU A 634 -43.05 -20.26 -16.93
C GLU A 634 -42.55 -20.61 -15.53
N ARG A 635 -41.40 -21.30 -15.42
CA ARG A 635 -40.75 -21.57 -14.13
C ARG A 635 -40.29 -20.30 -13.43
N PHE A 636 -39.66 -19.38 -14.16
CA PHE A 636 -39.20 -18.10 -13.62
C PHE A 636 -40.39 -17.26 -13.11
N LEU A 637 -41.46 -17.15 -13.91
CA LEU A 637 -42.69 -16.43 -13.54
C LEU A 637 -43.38 -17.04 -12.31
N ALA A 638 -43.35 -18.36 -12.16
CA ALA A 638 -43.90 -19.04 -10.98
C ALA A 638 -43.02 -18.86 -9.72
N TRP A 639 -41.69 -18.77 -9.88
CA TRP A 639 -40.74 -18.62 -8.77
C TRP A 639 -40.63 -17.18 -8.26
N LEU A 640 -40.74 -16.19 -9.15
CA LEU A 640 -40.47 -14.79 -8.84
C LEU A 640 -41.27 -14.20 -7.65
N PRO A 641 -42.57 -14.49 -7.46
CA PRO A 641 -43.33 -13.91 -6.34
C PRO A 641 -42.76 -14.27 -4.96
N ASP A 642 -42.25 -15.50 -4.81
CA ASP A 642 -41.61 -15.95 -3.58
C ASP A 642 -40.22 -15.31 -3.38
N PHE A 643 -39.46 -15.18 -4.47
CA PHE A 643 -38.16 -14.50 -4.47
C PHE A 643 -38.30 -13.01 -4.09
N GLU A 644 -39.27 -12.30 -4.66
CA GLU A 644 -39.58 -10.90 -4.32
C GLU A 644 -39.91 -10.72 -2.84
N ARG A 645 -40.75 -11.60 -2.29
CA ARG A 645 -41.08 -11.59 -0.87
C ARG A 645 -39.82 -11.69 -0.02
N ARG A 646 -38.92 -12.62 -0.35
CA ARG A 646 -37.66 -12.81 0.38
C ARG A 646 -36.71 -11.63 0.25
N ILE A 647 -36.66 -10.95 -0.90
CA ILE A 647 -35.88 -9.71 -1.04
C ILE A 647 -36.40 -8.63 -0.10
N ARG A 648 -37.73 -8.45 -0.03
CA ARG A 648 -38.36 -7.42 0.81
C ARG A 648 -38.25 -7.72 2.30
N GLU A 649 -38.25 -9.01 2.68
CA GLU A 649 -38.19 -9.46 4.07
C GLU A 649 -36.75 -9.59 4.61
N ALA A 650 -35.76 -9.81 3.75
CA ALA A 650 -34.37 -9.98 4.17
C ALA A 650 -33.74 -8.66 4.64
N PRO A 651 -32.96 -8.66 5.73
CA PRO A 651 -32.25 -7.48 6.20
C PRO A 651 -31.16 -7.08 5.20
N VAL A 652 -31.16 -5.81 4.79
CA VAL A 652 -30.12 -5.26 3.91
C VAL A 652 -28.85 -5.03 4.69
N GLN A 653 -27.74 -5.62 4.23
CA GLN A 653 -26.41 -5.42 4.81
C GLN A 653 -25.87 -4.01 4.46
N GLU A 654 -25.11 -3.40 5.37
CA GLU A 654 -24.48 -2.09 5.14
C GLU A 654 -23.57 -2.08 3.90
N ALA A 655 -22.92 -3.20 3.61
CA ALA A 655 -22.09 -3.39 2.42
C ALA A 655 -22.87 -3.34 1.09
N GLU A 656 -24.20 -3.52 1.09
CA GLU A 656 -25.06 -3.34 -0.09
C GLU A 656 -25.57 -1.90 -0.27
N SER A 657 -25.06 -0.94 0.50
CA SER A 657 -25.41 0.49 0.38
C SER A 657 -25.10 1.09 -1.00
N SER A 658 -24.14 0.53 -1.73
CA SER A 658 -23.83 0.89 -3.12
C SER A 658 -24.95 0.52 -4.10
N TYR A 659 -25.79 -0.45 -3.75
CA TYR A 659 -27.01 -0.76 -4.48
C TYR A 659 -28.16 0.10 -3.95
N HIS A 660 -28.35 1.26 -4.59
CA HIS A 660 -29.40 2.23 -4.25
C HIS A 660 -30.83 1.74 -4.53
N ARG A 661 -30.99 0.68 -5.33
CA ARG A 661 -32.27 0.06 -5.73
C ARG A 661 -32.12 -1.46 -5.84
N ASP A 662 -33.20 -2.19 -5.58
CA ASP A 662 -33.28 -3.65 -5.66
C ASP A 662 -33.71 -4.16 -7.05
N LEU A 663 -33.87 -3.28 -8.04
CA LEU A 663 -34.21 -3.61 -9.45
C LEU A 663 -35.45 -4.52 -9.62
N LEU A 664 -36.29 -4.65 -8.59
CA LEU A 664 -37.51 -5.44 -8.68
C LEU A 664 -38.45 -4.86 -9.74
N GLU A 665 -38.60 -3.53 -9.75
CA GLU A 665 -39.40 -2.80 -10.76
C GLU A 665 -38.89 -3.06 -12.19
N ASP A 666 -37.56 -3.11 -12.38
CA ASP A 666 -36.95 -3.38 -13.69
C ASP A 666 -37.19 -4.85 -14.12
N ILE A 667 -37.13 -5.80 -13.17
CA ILE A 667 -37.51 -7.21 -13.41
C ILE A 667 -39.00 -7.31 -13.77
N HIS A 668 -39.88 -6.52 -13.16
CA HIS A 668 -41.31 -6.50 -13.49
C HIS A 668 -41.59 -6.07 -14.92
N VAL A 669 -40.76 -5.19 -15.49
CA VAL A 669 -40.86 -4.82 -16.91
C VAL A 669 -40.59 -6.06 -17.78
N ASP A 670 -39.52 -6.80 -17.51
CA ASP A 670 -39.18 -8.02 -18.25
C ASP A 670 -40.27 -9.10 -18.10
N VAL A 671 -40.77 -9.29 -16.88
CA VAL A 671 -41.85 -10.23 -16.53
C VAL A 671 -43.14 -9.90 -17.28
N LYS A 672 -43.51 -8.62 -17.34
CA LYS A 672 -44.69 -8.18 -18.09
C LYS A 672 -44.53 -8.52 -19.57
N MET A 673 -43.37 -8.22 -20.17
CA MET A 673 -43.10 -8.52 -21.58
C MET A 673 -43.12 -10.03 -21.88
N MET A 674 -42.56 -10.85 -20.98
CA MET A 674 -42.61 -12.31 -21.07
C MET A 674 -44.04 -12.84 -20.94
N GLY A 675 -44.81 -12.32 -19.99
CA GLY A 675 -46.22 -12.68 -19.80
C GLY A 675 -47.09 -12.32 -21.00
N GLU A 676 -46.91 -11.12 -21.57
CA GLU A 676 -47.60 -10.70 -22.80
C GLU A 676 -47.22 -11.57 -24.01
N TYR A 677 -45.99 -12.07 -24.07
CA TYR A 677 -45.56 -13.00 -25.12
C TYR A 677 -46.25 -14.35 -24.97
N LEU A 678 -46.27 -14.92 -23.76
CA LEU A 678 -46.97 -16.18 -23.49
C LEU A 678 -48.47 -16.08 -23.74
N GLN A 679 -49.08 -14.94 -23.39
CA GLN A 679 -50.50 -14.71 -23.68
C GLN A 679 -50.75 -14.66 -25.19
N ARG A 680 -49.91 -13.93 -25.95
CA ARG A 680 -50.00 -13.90 -27.42
C ARG A 680 -49.85 -15.30 -28.04
N GLN A 681 -48.91 -16.11 -27.56
CA GLN A 681 -48.75 -17.50 -28.02
C GLN A 681 -50.00 -18.35 -27.71
N ARG A 682 -50.58 -18.21 -26.51
CA ARG A 682 -51.84 -18.89 -26.16
C ARG A 682 -53.01 -18.43 -27.03
N ASP A 683 -53.12 -17.13 -27.29
CA ASP A 683 -54.16 -16.54 -28.15
C ASP A 683 -54.00 -16.98 -29.61
N ASP A 684 -52.76 -17.07 -30.11
CA ASP A 684 -52.44 -17.56 -31.46
C ASP A 684 -52.72 -19.07 -31.59
N GLU A 685 -52.35 -19.88 -30.59
CA GLU A 685 -52.72 -21.29 -30.53
C GLU A 685 -54.23 -21.49 -30.46
N GLU A 686 -54.93 -20.71 -29.64
CA GLU A 686 -56.38 -20.77 -29.54
C GLU A 686 -57.05 -20.33 -30.85
N SER A 687 -56.55 -19.28 -31.49
CA SER A 687 -57.02 -18.83 -32.80
C SER A 687 -56.82 -19.92 -33.86
N ARG A 688 -55.66 -20.57 -33.89
CA ARG A 688 -55.41 -21.73 -34.79
C ARG A 688 -56.36 -22.89 -34.50
N ARG A 689 -56.61 -23.22 -33.23
CA ARG A 689 -57.58 -24.27 -32.84
C ARG A 689 -59.01 -23.89 -33.24
N GLN A 690 -59.39 -22.63 -33.07
CA GLN A 690 -60.70 -22.12 -33.48
C GLN A 690 -60.87 -22.14 -35.01
N ASP A 691 -59.84 -21.77 -35.77
CA ASP A 691 -59.85 -21.84 -37.24
C ASP A 691 -59.91 -23.30 -37.73
N GLU A 692 -59.19 -24.22 -37.08
CA GLU A 692 -59.28 -25.64 -37.39
C GLU A 692 -60.67 -26.22 -37.07
N LEU A 693 -61.27 -25.83 -35.95
CA LEU A 693 -62.65 -26.18 -35.61
C LEU A 693 -63.65 -25.60 -36.62
N ARG A 694 -63.49 -24.33 -37.05
CA ARG A 694 -64.33 -23.72 -38.10
C ARG A 694 -64.22 -24.50 -39.41
N ARG A 695 -63.01 -24.88 -39.84
CA ARG A 695 -62.80 -25.72 -41.03
C ARG A 695 -63.52 -27.08 -40.91
N ARG A 696 -63.43 -27.73 -39.75
CA ARG A 696 -64.12 -29.01 -39.50
C ARG A 696 -65.64 -28.87 -39.51
N VAL A 697 -66.18 -27.76 -38.98
CA VAL A 697 -67.63 -27.47 -39.02
C VAL A 697 -68.12 -27.14 -40.42
N GLU A 698 -67.34 -26.38 -41.20
CA GLU A 698 -67.65 -26.09 -42.62
C GLU A 698 -67.62 -27.35 -43.49
N GLU A 699 -66.65 -28.25 -43.28
CA GLU A 699 -66.62 -29.56 -43.93
C GLU A 699 -67.81 -30.44 -43.53
N SER A 700 -68.23 -30.40 -42.26
CA SER A 700 -69.44 -31.11 -41.81
C SER A 700 -70.71 -30.56 -42.45
N ARG A 701 -70.86 -29.23 -42.53
CA ARG A 701 -72.00 -28.58 -43.22
C ARG A 701 -72.05 -28.92 -44.71
N ARG A 702 -70.90 -28.98 -45.39
CA ARG A 702 -70.84 -29.44 -46.79
C ARG A 702 -71.29 -30.89 -46.95
N ARG A 703 -70.88 -31.78 -46.04
CA ARG A 703 -71.33 -33.19 -46.04
C ARG A 703 -72.82 -33.32 -45.75
N ASP A 704 -73.40 -32.48 -44.91
CA ASP A 704 -74.84 -32.47 -44.63
C ASP A 704 -75.66 -31.93 -45.80
N GLN A 705 -75.20 -30.86 -46.48
CA GLN A 705 -75.84 -30.38 -47.71
C GLN A 705 -75.79 -31.45 -48.82
N GLN A 706 -74.69 -32.19 -48.92
CA GLN A 706 -74.54 -33.26 -49.89
C GLN A 706 -75.48 -34.44 -49.59
N ARG A 707 -75.68 -34.77 -48.30
CA ARG A 707 -76.68 -35.76 -47.86
C ARG A 707 -78.12 -35.31 -48.12
N GLN A 708 -78.43 -34.02 -47.97
CA GLN A 708 -79.77 -33.49 -48.29
C GLN A 708 -80.07 -33.54 -49.78
N ILE A 709 -79.08 -33.25 -50.64
CA ILE A 709 -79.23 -33.39 -52.09
C ILE A 709 -79.43 -34.85 -52.49
N GLU A 710 -78.68 -35.79 -51.90
CA GLU A 710 -78.87 -37.23 -52.14
C GLU A 710 -80.22 -37.75 -51.65
N LEU A 711 -80.74 -37.25 -50.51
CA LEU A 711 -82.07 -37.60 -50.02
C LEU A 711 -83.18 -37.10 -50.95
N ALA A 712 -83.08 -35.85 -51.43
CA ALA A 712 -84.02 -35.30 -52.40
C ALA A 712 -84.02 -36.07 -53.73
N GLN A 713 -82.86 -36.56 -54.18
CA GLN A 713 -82.75 -37.43 -55.35
C GLN A 713 -83.41 -38.80 -55.12
N ARG A 714 -83.28 -39.39 -53.93
CA ARG A 714 -83.95 -40.65 -53.59
C ARG A 714 -85.46 -40.51 -53.46
N GLU A 715 -85.96 -39.38 -52.98
CA GLU A 715 -87.40 -39.09 -52.92
C GLU A 715 -88.00 -38.87 -54.32
N ALA A 716 -87.27 -38.23 -55.24
CA ALA A 716 -87.67 -38.09 -56.63
C ALA A 716 -87.70 -39.45 -57.37
N GLU A 717 -86.73 -40.34 -57.13
CA GLU A 717 -86.73 -41.70 -57.69
C GLU A 717 -87.85 -42.59 -57.11
N ALA A 718 -88.24 -42.39 -55.85
CA ALA A 718 -89.36 -43.11 -55.23
C ALA A 718 -90.72 -42.67 -55.82
N ALA A 719 -90.90 -41.37 -56.08
CA ALA A 719 -92.10 -40.84 -56.74
C ALA A 719 -92.24 -41.34 -58.20
N GLN A 720 -91.11 -41.54 -58.89
CA GLN A 720 -91.10 -42.10 -60.26
C GLN A 720 -91.55 -43.57 -60.29
N ARG A 721 -91.11 -44.39 -59.32
CA ARG A 721 -91.50 -45.81 -59.21
C ARG A 721 -92.97 -45.99 -58.81
N GLU A 722 -93.51 -45.06 -58.03
CA GLU A 722 -94.94 -45.03 -57.68
C GLU A 722 -95.80 -44.67 -58.91
N ALA A 723 -95.34 -43.74 -59.76
CA ALA A 723 -96.02 -43.37 -61.01
C ALA A 723 -96.03 -44.49 -62.07
N ASP A 724 -95.06 -45.40 -62.04
CA ASP A 724 -95.00 -46.56 -62.93
C ASP A 724 -95.87 -47.73 -62.42
N ARG A 725 -95.97 -47.93 -61.10
CA ARG A 725 -96.95 -48.85 -60.48
C ARG A 725 -98.40 -48.44 -60.75
N VAL A 726 -98.69 -47.14 -60.68
CA VAL A 726 -100.02 -46.59 -60.99
C VAL A 726 -100.39 -46.79 -62.47
N ARG A 727 -99.41 -46.80 -63.39
CA ARG A 727 -99.64 -47.09 -64.81
C ARG A 727 -99.94 -48.56 -65.11
N GLU A 728 -99.26 -49.49 -64.46
CA GLU A 728 -99.55 -50.94 -64.59
C GLU A 728 -100.89 -51.33 -63.95
N GLU A 729 -101.27 -50.69 -62.83
CA GLU A 729 -102.59 -50.89 -62.21
C GLU A 729 -103.72 -50.28 -63.04
N GLN A 730 -103.49 -49.17 -63.74
CA GLN A 730 -104.47 -48.55 -64.65
C GLN A 730 -104.76 -49.43 -65.89
N GLU A 731 -103.78 -50.17 -66.42
CA GLU A 731 -103.96 -51.06 -67.57
C GLU A 731 -104.73 -52.34 -67.19
N ALA A 732 -104.48 -52.90 -65.99
CA ALA A 732 -105.23 -54.01 -65.42
C ALA A 732 -106.64 -53.63 -64.91
N HIS A 733 -106.86 -52.35 -64.60
CA HIS A 733 -108.16 -51.76 -64.28
C HIS A 733 -108.97 -51.47 -65.55
N ARG A 734 -108.32 -51.14 -66.69
CA ARG A 734 -108.98 -50.87 -67.99
C ARG A 734 -109.70 -52.08 -68.58
N VAL A 735 -109.13 -53.29 -68.45
CA VAL A 735 -109.77 -54.54 -68.90
C VAL A 735 -110.92 -54.96 -67.97
N ARG A 736 -110.86 -54.61 -66.67
CA ARG A 736 -111.95 -54.84 -65.70
C ARG A 736 -113.07 -53.79 -65.79
N LEU A 737 -112.77 -52.56 -66.19
CA LEU A 737 -113.77 -51.51 -66.45
C LEU A 737 -114.55 -51.73 -67.76
N MET A 738 -113.94 -52.27 -68.81
CA MET A 738 -114.64 -52.52 -70.09
C MET A 738 -115.81 -53.51 -69.97
N ASN A 739 -115.81 -54.40 -68.97
CA ASN A 739 -116.94 -55.30 -68.68
C ASN A 739 -117.97 -54.72 -67.69
N ALA A 740 -117.65 -53.64 -66.98
CA ALA A 740 -118.55 -52.99 -66.02
C ALA A 740 -119.16 -51.68 -66.54
N VAL A 741 -118.59 -51.07 -67.59
CA VAL A 741 -119.06 -49.80 -68.20
C VAL A 741 -120.04 -50.04 -69.37
N ALA A 742 -120.46 -51.28 -69.60
CA ALA A 742 -121.71 -51.60 -70.32
C ALA A 742 -122.97 -51.24 -69.49
N GLN A 743 -122.81 -50.73 -68.27
CA GLN A 743 -123.89 -50.25 -67.42
C GLN A 743 -123.54 -48.87 -66.84
N MET A 744 -124.24 -47.87 -67.38
CA MET A 744 -124.38 -46.49 -66.89
C MET A 744 -123.54 -45.43 -67.63
N GLY A 745 -124.28 -44.62 -68.39
CA GLY A 745 -123.83 -43.60 -69.33
C GLY A 745 -123.71 -42.18 -68.75
N PRO A 746 -123.60 -41.17 -69.64
CA PRO A 746 -122.88 -39.91 -69.39
C PRO A 746 -123.72 -38.81 -68.69
N PRO A 747 -123.07 -37.85 -68.00
CA PRO A 747 -123.75 -36.69 -67.41
C PRO A 747 -124.27 -35.72 -68.49
N VAL A 748 -125.49 -35.23 -68.22
CA VAL A 748 -126.38 -34.48 -69.12
C VAL A 748 -126.03 -32.98 -69.17
N SER A 749 -126.12 -32.37 -70.35
CA SER A 749 -125.93 -30.93 -70.57
C SER A 749 -127.12 -30.09 -70.04
N LEU A 750 -126.82 -28.93 -69.44
CA LEU A 750 -127.79 -28.01 -68.82
C LEU A 750 -128.91 -27.55 -69.79
N GLU A 751 -128.63 -27.49 -71.09
CA GLU A 751 -129.63 -27.13 -72.13
C GLU A 751 -130.79 -28.12 -72.24
N ARG A 752 -130.54 -29.41 -71.99
CA ARG A 752 -131.57 -30.44 -72.03
C ARG A 752 -132.52 -30.35 -70.84
N TRP A 753 -132.05 -29.81 -69.71
CA TRP A 753 -132.84 -29.66 -68.49
C TRP A 753 -133.95 -28.61 -68.63
N PHE A 754 -133.73 -27.52 -69.36
CA PHE A 754 -134.78 -26.51 -69.55
C PHE A 754 -135.93 -26.96 -70.46
N GLN A 755 -135.76 -28.08 -71.17
CA GLN A 755 -136.85 -28.73 -71.90
C GLN A 755 -137.66 -29.69 -71.01
N ALA A 756 -137.12 -30.07 -69.85
CA ALA A 756 -137.75 -31.01 -68.94
C ALA A 756 -139.10 -30.49 -68.44
N ARG A 757 -140.05 -31.40 -68.24
CA ARG A 757 -141.38 -31.07 -67.69
C ARG A 757 -141.59 -31.88 -66.41
N PRO A 758 -142.25 -31.30 -65.38
CA PRO A 758 -142.65 -32.07 -64.21
C PRO A 758 -143.71 -33.10 -64.66
N GLN A 759 -143.60 -34.33 -64.15
CA GLN A 759 -144.56 -35.40 -64.43
C GLN A 759 -145.86 -35.21 -63.62
N VAL A 760 -146.58 -34.15 -63.95
CA VAL A 760 -147.92 -33.81 -63.43
C VAL A 760 -148.81 -33.40 -64.61
N ASP A 761 -150.10 -33.72 -64.55
CA ASP A 761 -151.05 -33.38 -65.63
C ASP A 761 -151.06 -31.88 -65.88
N ALA A 762 -150.84 -31.45 -67.13
CA ALA A 762 -150.75 -30.03 -67.46
C ALA A 762 -152.07 -29.30 -67.17
N GLN A 763 -152.00 -28.19 -66.43
CA GLN A 763 -153.12 -27.30 -66.15
C GLN A 763 -152.94 -25.97 -66.86
N GLU A 764 -154.03 -25.26 -67.13
CA GLU A 764 -153.97 -23.93 -67.78
C GLU A 764 -153.06 -22.94 -67.02
N LEU A 765 -153.01 -23.06 -65.69
CA LEU A 765 -152.14 -22.28 -64.80
C LEU A 765 -150.63 -22.42 -65.11
N ASP A 766 -150.21 -23.51 -65.74
CA ASP A 766 -148.80 -23.84 -65.96
C ASP A 766 -148.18 -22.96 -67.07
N THR A 767 -149.01 -22.59 -68.04
CA THR A 767 -148.65 -21.78 -69.21
C THR A 767 -149.29 -20.39 -69.20
N GLU A 768 -150.10 -20.08 -68.18
CA GLU A 768 -150.65 -18.74 -67.97
C GLU A 768 -149.50 -17.73 -67.77
N VAL A 769 -149.49 -16.65 -68.56
CA VAL A 769 -148.48 -15.59 -68.43
C VAL A 769 -148.90 -14.66 -67.29
N ILE A 770 -148.30 -14.87 -66.11
CA ILE A 770 -148.60 -14.11 -64.88
C ILE A 770 -147.80 -12.82 -64.80
N LEU A 771 -146.58 -12.81 -65.35
CA LEU A 771 -145.68 -11.65 -65.37
C LEU A 771 -145.37 -11.28 -66.83
N PRO A 772 -146.21 -10.46 -67.49
CA PRO A 772 -146.01 -10.09 -68.90
C PRO A 772 -144.70 -9.30 -69.08
N GLY A 773 -143.86 -9.74 -70.01
CA GLY A 773 -142.57 -9.12 -70.33
C GLY A 773 -141.38 -9.59 -69.49
N ALA A 774 -141.60 -10.47 -68.50
CA ALA A 774 -140.54 -11.12 -67.72
C ALA A 774 -139.97 -12.34 -68.46
N THR A 775 -138.72 -12.70 -68.15
CA THR A 775 -138.03 -13.86 -68.72
C THR A 775 -138.62 -15.18 -68.19
N LEU A 776 -139.13 -15.15 -66.95
CA LEU A 776 -139.92 -16.19 -66.29
C LEU A 776 -141.39 -15.78 -66.26
N GLY A 777 -142.01 -15.63 -67.44
CA GLY A 777 -143.37 -15.13 -67.56
C GLY A 777 -144.46 -16.12 -67.08
N THR A 778 -144.15 -17.41 -67.06
CA THR A 778 -145.09 -18.49 -66.69
C THR A 778 -144.62 -19.30 -65.47
N LEU A 779 -145.56 -19.95 -64.78
CA LEU A 779 -145.25 -20.70 -63.56
C LEU A 779 -144.31 -21.89 -63.83
N LEU A 780 -144.48 -22.56 -64.98
CA LEU A 780 -143.61 -23.66 -65.40
C LEU A 780 -142.17 -23.22 -65.64
N GLU A 781 -141.96 -22.03 -66.22
CA GLU A 781 -140.61 -21.50 -66.46
C GLU A 781 -139.91 -21.14 -65.16
N TYR A 782 -140.63 -20.56 -64.21
CA TYR A 782 -140.10 -20.30 -62.87
C TYR A 782 -139.71 -21.59 -62.13
N ALA A 783 -140.54 -22.64 -62.21
CA ALA A 783 -140.25 -23.94 -61.59
C ALA A 783 -139.05 -24.67 -62.20
N ARG A 784 -138.84 -24.56 -63.53
CA ARG A 784 -137.69 -25.15 -64.24
C ARG A 784 -136.35 -24.64 -63.73
N VAL A 785 -136.23 -23.33 -63.56
CA VAL A 785 -134.98 -22.70 -63.09
C VAL A 785 -134.64 -23.16 -61.69
N LEU A 786 -135.61 -23.19 -60.78
CA LEU A 786 -135.38 -23.66 -59.41
C LEU A 786 -135.00 -25.14 -59.34
N LYS A 787 -135.63 -25.98 -60.16
CA LYS A 787 -135.26 -27.40 -60.20
C LYS A 787 -133.86 -27.59 -60.83
N ALA A 788 -133.50 -26.80 -61.84
CA ALA A 788 -132.16 -26.81 -62.43
C ALA A 788 -131.07 -26.44 -61.41
N MET A 789 -131.33 -25.44 -60.57
CA MET A 789 -130.44 -25.05 -59.47
C MET A 789 -130.29 -26.16 -58.42
N SER A 790 -131.30 -27.00 -58.21
CA SER A 790 -131.21 -28.10 -57.24
C SER A 790 -130.37 -29.30 -57.72
N VAL A 791 -130.17 -29.44 -59.03
CA VAL A 791 -129.44 -30.58 -59.64
C VAL A 791 -128.04 -30.18 -60.15
N SER A 792 -127.82 -28.89 -60.42
CA SER A 792 -126.52 -28.33 -60.82
C SER A 792 -125.74 -27.79 -59.62
N SER A 793 -124.45 -28.15 -59.51
CA SER A 793 -123.54 -27.59 -58.50
C SER A 793 -123.11 -26.13 -58.79
N ASN A 794 -123.51 -25.56 -59.93
CA ASN A 794 -123.21 -24.19 -60.31
C ASN A 794 -124.49 -23.43 -60.72
N ALA A 795 -125.03 -22.65 -59.78
CA ALA A 795 -126.23 -21.82 -59.99
C ALA A 795 -126.02 -20.72 -61.03
N LEU A 796 -124.81 -20.16 -61.18
CA LEU A 796 -124.53 -19.10 -62.14
C LEU A 796 -124.61 -19.61 -63.58
N ALA A 797 -124.17 -20.86 -63.82
CA ALA A 797 -124.31 -21.50 -65.12
C ALA A 797 -125.77 -21.76 -65.53
N VAL A 798 -126.67 -21.95 -64.54
CA VAL A 798 -128.13 -22.09 -64.77
C VAL A 798 -128.74 -20.77 -65.22
N PHE A 799 -128.32 -19.64 -64.62
CA PHE A 799 -128.81 -18.31 -65.00
C PHE A 799 -128.34 -17.91 -66.38
N GLU A 800 -127.05 -18.11 -66.67
CA GLU A 800 -126.45 -17.82 -67.98
C GLU A 800 -127.16 -18.60 -69.10
N ALA A 801 -127.41 -19.90 -68.88
CA ALA A 801 -128.09 -20.75 -69.86
C ALA A 801 -129.58 -20.38 -70.09
N ARG A 802 -130.22 -19.63 -69.18
CA ARG A 802 -131.60 -19.13 -69.35
C ARG A 802 -131.67 -17.64 -69.73
N GLY A 803 -130.51 -16.99 -69.91
CA GLY A 803 -130.43 -15.57 -70.25
C GLY A 803 -130.84 -14.63 -69.10
N LEU A 804 -130.79 -15.10 -67.85
CA LEU A 804 -131.11 -14.30 -66.66
C LEU A 804 -129.85 -13.68 -66.09
N SER A 805 -129.88 -12.38 -65.77
CA SER A 805 -128.88 -11.80 -64.87
C SER A 805 -129.25 -12.06 -63.39
N ILE A 806 -128.28 -11.93 -62.48
CA ILE A 806 -128.53 -12.08 -61.02
C ILE A 806 -129.57 -11.05 -60.53
N ALA A 807 -129.57 -9.85 -61.12
CA ALA A 807 -130.54 -8.80 -60.79
C ALA A 807 -131.96 -9.13 -61.31
N ASP A 808 -132.07 -9.72 -62.51
CA ASP A 808 -133.36 -10.13 -63.09
C ASP A 808 -133.95 -11.29 -62.30
N TRP A 809 -133.14 -12.29 -61.94
CA TRP A 809 -133.57 -13.39 -61.06
C TRP A 809 -134.12 -12.86 -59.73
N SER A 810 -133.40 -11.94 -59.08
CA SER A 810 -133.83 -11.39 -57.79
C SER A 810 -135.15 -10.63 -57.91
N THR A 811 -135.35 -9.88 -59.00
CA THR A 811 -136.57 -9.11 -59.26
C THR A 811 -137.76 -10.00 -59.62
N GLU A 812 -137.57 -10.94 -60.55
CA GLU A 812 -138.62 -11.84 -61.03
C GLU A 812 -139.00 -12.89 -59.97
N ALA A 813 -138.04 -13.40 -59.18
CA ALA A 813 -138.34 -14.29 -58.06
C ALA A 813 -139.16 -13.59 -56.97
N GLN A 814 -138.84 -12.33 -56.65
CA GLN A 814 -139.64 -11.53 -55.71
C GLN A 814 -141.06 -11.29 -56.26
N ALA A 815 -141.19 -11.01 -57.56
CA ALA A 815 -142.48 -10.85 -58.23
C ALA A 815 -143.31 -12.14 -58.22
N TRP A 816 -142.69 -13.30 -58.43
CA TRP A 816 -143.35 -14.61 -58.31
C TRP A 816 -143.78 -14.95 -56.89
N ILE A 817 -142.98 -14.62 -55.88
CA ILE A 817 -143.37 -14.77 -54.47
C ILE A 817 -144.62 -13.92 -54.19
N GLN A 818 -144.64 -12.65 -54.63
CA GLN A 818 -145.81 -11.78 -54.47
C GLN A 818 -147.04 -12.27 -55.24
N ALA A 819 -146.86 -12.77 -56.46
CA ALA A 819 -147.94 -13.35 -57.26
C ALA A 819 -148.55 -14.60 -56.60
N MET A 820 -147.72 -15.50 -56.08
CA MET A 820 -148.15 -16.71 -55.37
C MET A 820 -148.85 -16.41 -54.04
N MET A 821 -148.48 -15.32 -53.34
CA MET A 821 -149.21 -14.90 -52.14
C MET A 821 -150.60 -14.34 -52.44
N ARG A 822 -150.79 -13.68 -53.60
CA ARG A 822 -152.08 -13.08 -54.00
C ARG A 822 -153.02 -14.08 -54.67
N ARG A 823 -152.49 -15.11 -55.31
CA ARG A 823 -153.23 -16.21 -55.95
C ARG A 823 -152.77 -17.54 -55.37
N PRO A 824 -153.39 -18.01 -54.27
CA PRO A 824 -152.98 -19.23 -53.56
C PRO A 824 -152.93 -20.47 -54.46
N GLU A 825 -153.78 -20.53 -55.49
CA GLU A 825 -153.79 -21.61 -56.48
C GLU A 825 -152.45 -21.77 -57.23
N LEU A 826 -151.71 -20.68 -57.48
CA LEU A 826 -150.37 -20.74 -58.08
C LEU A 826 -149.35 -21.35 -57.11
N SER A 827 -149.46 -21.04 -55.81
CA SER A 827 -148.55 -21.57 -54.80
C SER A 827 -148.71 -23.09 -54.61
N VAL A 828 -149.95 -23.58 -54.61
CA VAL A 828 -150.26 -25.01 -54.54
C VAL A 828 -149.75 -25.72 -55.79
N ARG A 829 -150.01 -25.12 -56.97
CA ARG A 829 -149.58 -25.70 -58.24
C ARG A 829 -148.06 -25.74 -58.39
N PHE A 830 -147.37 -24.70 -57.94
CA PHE A 830 -145.92 -24.62 -57.91
C PHE A 830 -145.27 -25.69 -57.00
N ALA A 831 -145.81 -25.89 -55.79
CA ALA A 831 -145.33 -26.92 -54.88
C ALA A 831 -145.51 -28.33 -55.46
N GLN A 832 -146.62 -28.57 -56.17
CA GLN A 832 -146.85 -29.84 -56.90
C GLN A 832 -145.80 -30.06 -57.99
N MET A 833 -145.44 -29.03 -58.77
CA MET A 833 -144.42 -29.16 -59.82
C MET A 833 -143.02 -29.42 -59.27
N LEU A 834 -142.61 -28.74 -58.19
CA LEU A 834 -141.27 -28.90 -57.63
C LEU A 834 -141.04 -30.26 -56.98
N THR A 835 -142.10 -30.83 -56.39
CA THR A 835 -142.05 -32.14 -55.71
C THR A 835 -142.22 -33.32 -56.69
N ALA A 836 -142.79 -33.08 -57.87
CA ALA A 836 -142.90 -34.09 -58.92
C ALA A 836 -141.53 -34.54 -59.47
N PRO A 837 -141.44 -35.76 -60.03
CA PRO A 837 -140.31 -36.17 -60.86
C PRO A 837 -140.24 -35.31 -62.13
N TRP A 838 -139.03 -34.96 -62.57
CA TRP A 838 -138.80 -34.19 -63.80
C TRP A 838 -138.13 -35.07 -64.84
N THR A 839 -138.59 -34.96 -66.09
CA THR A 839 -138.03 -35.70 -67.24
C THR A 839 -137.88 -34.81 -68.46
#